data_AF-A0A3A8I1P3-F1
#
_entry.id   AF-A0A3A8I1P3-F1
#
_cell.length_a   1.000
_cell.length_b   1.000
_cell.length_c   1.000
_cell.angle_alpha   90.00
_cell.angle_beta   90.00
_cell.angle_gamma   90.00
#
_symmetry.space_group_name_H-M   'P 1'
#
loop_
_entity.id
_entity.type
_entity.pdbx_description
1 polymer ?
#
loop_
_entity_poly.entity_id
_entity_poly.type
_entity_poly.pdbx_seq_one_letter_code
_entity_poly.pdbx_strand_id
1 'polypeptide(L)'
;MRIILALIVGLLLAPVARAEPDSFGLGTGRDGALTIVSGRSVVTGVAAPLRVAVTAGRSEVSVSGLGVVAGDLVMIHQTGGLLPVPTPGDAKTVVLPITTGPSRFELARVESVDATTGVLKLTQPLRFSYPVLRTQVLRVGEFSDVIVEAGARLSVTPWDGRSGGILAMLVSGTVINEGRIDADGAGFLGGVYQAHAGIKGCTGLDLTAAQGGSARGEGVAGTASGSKSVTGRGNLANGGGGGNCISAGGGGGGHGGIGGNGGRSSVADGARVEGGLGGAPLSYSVLDRFVFGGGGGAGEGTGTDGTSGGRGGGVVFIRALAFEGKGSFSASGLSADVAGSDGAGGGGAGGSVLLRAQEVLNCGAVEAYGGAGGDSKVTEQPLGPGGGGAGGRVLLQSKATLCALNVSAGNAGQSGFPGAGSNGAGPAGGIDAGTPDGGASTGGPSVGTVQELALSFQVPTAPVITLPVAGQVSTTTRPRIEGKAGTDGPVVHILIDGREVGMVVPGADGVFSLAPFAPLVAGDHEVTAWAEAVGVASLASTPVRFTTPTVVLADGGVVDMAVLVVPANGDTTSPTPLFAGTTTNGISVGVVIDDGPDNIVPADLLGRFRFQVPQEEALSVGVHKVTVHAHNEAGEDGPHSDVVGFEVVVAGDGGTGTDAGTVDPAVPMMVVPAQDASVDPTPTFVGVALAGTSVRLELDGVVLATVTSDAEGVFRHEVGSAGALATGTHRIVAQVVTAEGEAGLRSPEVGFQVRGPTDLDVGCGCGAGPAGMLSVWALVGLTALARRRARR
;
A
#
# COMPACT_ATOMS: atom_id res chain seq x y z
N MET A 1 21.89 -37.85 -39.42
CA MET A 1 21.25 -38.32 -38.17
C MET A 1 22.15 -37.92 -36.99
N ARG A 2 21.83 -36.81 -36.32
CA ARG A 2 22.38 -36.29 -35.03
C ARG A 2 21.80 -34.87 -34.83
N ILE A 3 20.58 -34.82 -34.28
CA ILE A 3 20.23 -34.28 -32.94
C ILE A 3 20.35 -32.75 -32.87
N ILE A 4 19.20 -32.10 -33.07
CA ILE A 4 18.93 -30.68 -32.80
C ILE A 4 18.81 -30.53 -31.28
N LEU A 5 19.68 -29.71 -30.68
CA LEU A 5 19.56 -29.30 -29.29
C LEU A 5 18.77 -27.98 -29.26
N ALA A 6 17.45 -28.08 -29.15
CA ALA A 6 16.60 -26.93 -28.85
C ALA A 6 16.74 -26.61 -27.36
N LEU A 7 17.43 -25.53 -27.03
CA LEU A 7 17.52 -24.99 -25.68
C LEU A 7 16.26 -24.14 -25.42
N ILE A 8 15.18 -24.79 -24.96
CA ILE A 8 14.01 -24.10 -24.42
C ILE A 8 14.40 -23.59 -23.04
N VAL A 9 14.77 -22.30 -22.95
CA VAL A 9 14.82 -21.58 -21.66
C VAL A 9 13.36 -21.26 -21.31
N GLY A 10 12.68 -22.22 -20.70
CA GLY A 10 11.44 -21.96 -19.99
C GLY A 10 11.77 -21.12 -18.77
N LEU A 11 11.68 -19.80 -18.89
CA LEU A 11 11.59 -18.91 -17.74
C LEU A 11 10.25 -19.24 -17.06
N LEU A 12 10.27 -20.19 -16.13
CA LEU A 12 9.20 -20.38 -15.15
C LEU A 12 9.15 -19.08 -14.33
N LEU A 13 8.32 -18.13 -14.78
CA LEU A 13 7.76 -17.12 -13.90
C LEU A 13 7.06 -17.90 -12.79
N ALA A 14 7.71 -18.00 -11.63
CA ALA A 14 7.09 -18.59 -10.47
C ALA A 14 5.76 -17.84 -10.26
N PRO A 15 4.63 -18.54 -10.11
CA PRO A 15 3.35 -17.88 -9.87
C PRO A 15 3.54 -16.98 -8.65
N VAL A 16 3.19 -15.70 -8.79
CA VAL A 16 3.16 -14.77 -7.66
C VAL A 16 2.14 -15.34 -6.69
N ALA A 17 2.61 -16.01 -5.63
CA ALA A 17 1.76 -16.58 -4.61
C ALA A 17 0.98 -15.42 -3.96
N ARG A 18 -0.29 -15.25 -4.36
CA ARG A 18 -1.17 -14.26 -3.75
C ARG A 18 -1.71 -14.80 -2.45
N ALA A 19 -1.93 -13.85 -1.57
CA ALA A 19 -2.24 -14.08 -0.19
C ALA A 19 -3.72 -14.28 0.10
N GLU A 20 -4.03 -14.88 1.25
CA GLU A 20 -5.40 -15.30 1.59
C GLU A 20 -6.34 -14.09 1.69
N PRO A 21 -7.41 -14.05 0.90
CA PRO A 21 -8.52 -13.15 1.17
C PRO A 21 -9.24 -13.55 2.47
N ASP A 22 -9.96 -12.64 3.13
CA ASP A 22 -10.76 -12.98 4.31
C ASP A 22 -12.00 -13.80 3.89
N SER A 23 -11.81 -15.12 3.79
CA SER A 23 -12.83 -16.10 3.43
C SER A 23 -13.31 -16.96 4.60
N PHE A 24 -12.96 -16.59 5.84
CA PHE A 24 -13.20 -17.44 7.01
C PHE A 24 -14.64 -17.42 7.52
N GLY A 25 -15.46 -16.46 7.08
CA GLY A 25 -16.87 -16.37 7.43
C GLY A 25 -17.11 -16.38 8.94
N LEU A 26 -17.85 -17.39 9.40
CA LEU A 26 -18.19 -17.61 10.82
C LEU A 26 -17.22 -18.57 11.54
N GLY A 27 -16.11 -18.93 10.90
CA GLY A 27 -15.13 -19.87 11.44
C GLY A 27 -15.62 -21.33 11.41
N THR A 28 -14.77 -22.24 11.87
CA THR A 28 -15.03 -23.69 11.76
C THR A 28 -15.71 -24.30 12.99
N GLY A 29 -15.93 -23.53 14.06
CA GLY A 29 -16.43 -24.06 15.34
C GLY A 29 -15.48 -25.02 16.06
N ARG A 30 -14.19 -25.05 15.67
CA ARG A 30 -13.18 -26.01 16.17
C ARG A 30 -12.90 -25.89 17.67
N ASP A 31 -13.16 -24.73 18.26
CA ASP A 31 -12.97 -24.50 19.70
C ASP A 31 -14.16 -24.99 20.54
N GLY A 32 -15.20 -25.54 19.90
CA GLY A 32 -16.41 -26.02 20.57
C GLY A 32 -17.22 -24.87 21.16
N ALA A 33 -18.13 -25.19 22.09
CA ALA A 33 -18.95 -24.20 22.76
C ALA A 33 -18.19 -23.54 23.92
N LEU A 34 -18.27 -22.22 24.04
CA LEU A 34 -17.78 -21.45 25.18
C LEU A 34 -18.95 -21.06 26.08
N THR A 35 -18.96 -21.55 27.31
CA THR A 35 -19.96 -21.15 28.33
C THR A 35 -19.28 -20.46 29.50
N ILE A 36 -19.70 -19.23 29.81
CA ILE A 36 -19.24 -18.47 30.96
C ILE A 36 -20.41 -18.32 31.93
N VAL A 37 -20.30 -19.01 33.06
CA VAL A 37 -21.36 -19.08 34.06
C VAL A 37 -21.42 -17.81 34.92
N SER A 38 -22.57 -17.57 35.52
CA SER A 38 -22.83 -16.40 36.38
C SER A 38 -21.76 -16.20 37.45
N GLY A 39 -21.36 -14.94 37.67
CA GLY A 39 -20.34 -14.55 38.65
C GLY A 39 -18.89 -14.85 38.24
N ARG A 40 -18.66 -15.38 37.02
CA ARG A 40 -17.32 -15.57 36.47
C ARG A 40 -16.93 -14.44 35.52
N SER A 41 -15.67 -14.05 35.59
CA SER A 41 -15.02 -13.17 34.61
C SER A 41 -13.89 -13.92 33.93
N VAL A 42 -13.91 -13.96 32.60
CA VAL A 42 -12.87 -14.57 31.76
C VAL A 42 -12.20 -13.49 30.95
N VAL A 43 -10.87 -13.46 30.97
CA VAL A 43 -10.07 -12.58 30.12
C VAL A 43 -9.51 -13.43 28.98
N THR A 44 -9.85 -13.07 27.74
CA THR A 44 -9.33 -13.67 26.50
C THR A 44 -8.33 -12.73 25.81
N GLY A 45 -7.92 -13.07 24.59
CA GLY A 45 -7.01 -12.28 23.76
C GLY A 45 -5.55 -12.59 24.03
N VAL A 46 -5.15 -13.81 23.66
CA VAL A 46 -3.72 -14.16 23.56
C VAL A 46 -3.19 -13.42 22.33
N ALA A 47 -2.43 -12.36 22.56
CA ALA A 47 -1.80 -11.55 21.55
C ALA A 47 -0.30 -11.43 21.82
N ALA A 48 0.48 -11.27 20.77
CA ALA A 48 1.92 -11.10 20.84
C ALA A 48 2.37 -10.03 19.83
N PRO A 49 3.39 -9.22 20.17
CA PRO A 49 3.96 -8.30 19.20
C PRO A 49 4.66 -9.07 18.07
N LEU A 50 4.58 -8.50 16.87
CA LEU A 50 5.38 -8.95 15.73
C LEU A 50 6.87 -8.70 16.04
N ARG A 51 7.74 -9.70 15.77
CA ARG A 51 9.20 -9.58 15.99
C ARG A 51 9.94 -9.07 14.76
N VAL A 52 9.50 -9.48 13.58
CA VAL A 52 10.17 -9.24 12.31
C VAL A 52 9.16 -8.66 11.33
N ALA A 53 9.53 -7.61 10.61
CA ALA A 53 8.66 -7.01 9.60
C ALA A 53 8.38 -8.04 8.51
N VAL A 54 7.14 -8.09 8.05
CA VAL A 54 6.70 -9.01 7.01
C VAL A 54 6.40 -8.21 5.76
N THR A 55 6.88 -8.66 4.60
CA THR A 55 6.48 -8.10 3.30
C THR A 55 5.27 -8.86 2.77
N ALA A 56 4.43 -8.20 1.97
CA ALA A 56 3.36 -8.88 1.24
C ALA A 56 3.90 -10.07 0.44
N GLY A 57 3.12 -11.14 0.34
CA GLY A 57 3.49 -12.40 -0.32
C GLY A 57 4.27 -13.39 0.55
N ARG A 58 4.55 -13.08 1.82
CA ARG A 58 5.23 -14.01 2.76
C ARG A 58 4.21 -14.85 3.53
N SER A 59 4.55 -16.12 3.78
CA SER A 59 3.75 -17.06 4.57
C SER A 59 4.34 -17.36 5.95
N GLU A 60 5.23 -16.51 6.44
CA GLU A 60 5.91 -16.70 7.73
C GLU A 60 5.79 -15.46 8.58
N VAL A 61 5.45 -15.65 9.86
CA VAL A 61 5.27 -14.57 10.83
C VAL A 61 5.99 -14.93 12.11
N SER A 62 6.88 -14.06 12.60
CA SER A 62 7.64 -14.30 13.84
C SER A 62 7.04 -13.54 15.01
N VAL A 63 6.66 -14.25 16.08
CA VAL A 63 5.99 -13.71 17.27
C VAL A 63 6.65 -14.22 18.56
N SER A 64 6.39 -13.58 19.69
CA SER A 64 6.88 -14.01 21.01
C SER A 64 5.75 -14.52 21.90
N GLY A 65 5.77 -15.80 22.29
CA GLY A 65 4.89 -16.31 23.35
C GLY A 65 3.40 -16.37 22.99
N LEU A 66 3.07 -16.40 21.69
CA LEU A 66 1.70 -16.62 21.25
C LEU A 66 1.34 -18.11 21.37
N GLY A 67 0.38 -18.45 22.23
CA GLY A 67 -0.13 -19.81 22.36
C GLY A 67 -1.07 -20.16 21.20
N VAL A 68 -0.54 -20.73 20.13
CA VAL A 68 -1.28 -21.22 18.96
C VAL A 68 -0.76 -22.57 18.50
N VAL A 69 -1.60 -23.33 17.83
CA VAL A 69 -1.25 -24.63 17.23
C VAL A 69 -1.64 -24.68 15.74
N ALA A 70 -1.20 -25.72 15.04
CA ALA A 70 -1.60 -25.96 13.66
C ALA A 70 -3.12 -25.96 13.49
N GLY A 71 -3.56 -25.27 12.45
CA GLY A 71 -4.94 -25.03 12.10
C GLY A 71 -5.60 -23.88 12.87
N ASP A 72 -5.00 -23.28 13.89
CA ASP A 72 -5.60 -22.10 14.53
C ASP A 72 -5.69 -20.92 13.56
N LEU A 73 -6.71 -20.07 13.75
CA LEU A 73 -6.85 -18.81 13.04
C LEU A 73 -6.15 -17.70 13.82
N VAL A 74 -5.32 -16.91 13.13
CA VAL A 74 -4.68 -15.72 13.68
C VAL A 74 -5.11 -14.47 12.93
N MET A 75 -5.11 -13.35 13.64
CA MET A 75 -5.26 -12.02 13.07
C MET A 75 -3.94 -11.27 13.23
N ILE A 76 -3.43 -10.73 12.13
CA ILE A 76 -2.31 -9.79 12.12
C ILE A 76 -2.92 -8.40 12.02
N HIS A 77 -2.67 -7.53 13.00
CA HIS A 77 -3.24 -6.18 13.04
C HIS A 77 -2.16 -5.14 13.33
N GLN A 78 -2.05 -4.13 12.46
CA GLN A 78 -1.20 -2.97 12.70
C GLN A 78 -1.96 -1.96 13.58
N THR A 79 -1.85 -2.04 14.90
CA THR A 79 -2.58 -1.16 15.84
C THR A 79 -2.27 0.34 15.67
N GLY A 80 -1.06 0.72 15.25
CA GLY A 80 -0.68 2.12 15.11
C GLY A 80 0.56 2.34 14.24
N GLY A 81 1.19 3.51 14.37
CA GLY A 81 2.36 3.89 13.58
C GLY A 81 1.99 4.70 12.34
N LEU A 82 1.05 5.63 12.47
CA LEU A 82 0.72 6.58 11.42
C LEU A 82 1.95 7.42 11.06
N LEU A 83 2.26 7.46 9.76
CA LEU A 83 3.35 8.25 9.18
C LEU A 83 2.87 8.99 7.92
N PRO A 84 3.35 10.23 7.68
CA PRO A 84 4.16 11.05 8.59
C PRO A 84 3.40 11.37 9.89
N VAL A 85 4.15 11.61 10.97
CA VAL A 85 3.56 11.93 12.28
C VAL A 85 2.78 13.26 12.17
N PRO A 86 1.49 13.31 12.55
CA PRO A 86 0.71 14.53 12.47
C PRO A 86 1.29 15.66 13.32
N THR A 87 1.05 16.89 12.89
CA THR A 87 1.44 18.08 13.64
C THR A 87 0.70 18.11 14.99
N PRO A 88 1.40 18.33 16.12
CA PRO A 88 0.73 18.48 17.41
C PRO A 88 -0.31 19.60 17.38
N GLY A 89 -1.45 19.37 18.04
CA GLY A 89 -2.53 20.35 18.12
C GLY A 89 -3.47 20.40 16.92
N ASP A 90 -3.26 19.56 15.89
CA ASP A 90 -4.18 19.46 14.76
C ASP A 90 -5.43 18.65 15.17
N ALA A 91 -6.57 19.34 15.24
CA ALA A 91 -7.87 18.74 15.55
C ALA A 91 -8.64 18.27 14.29
N LYS A 92 -8.07 18.43 13.09
CA LYS A 92 -8.71 17.99 11.85
C LYS A 92 -8.83 16.47 11.79
N THR A 93 -9.86 16.01 11.10
CA THR A 93 -10.07 14.58 10.83
C THR A 93 -8.83 13.94 10.22
N VAL A 94 -8.32 12.91 10.89
CA VAL A 94 -7.21 12.10 10.41
C VAL A 94 -7.77 11.00 9.53
N VAL A 95 -7.48 11.08 8.23
CA VAL A 95 -7.88 10.05 7.25
C VAL A 95 -6.86 8.92 7.26
N LEU A 96 -7.32 7.69 7.48
CA LEU A 96 -6.49 6.49 7.35
C LEU A 96 -6.74 5.88 5.95
N PRO A 97 -5.81 6.04 4.99
CA PRO A 97 -6.02 5.66 3.59
C PRO A 97 -6.12 4.14 3.43
N ILE A 98 -6.92 3.63 2.49
CA ILE A 98 -7.24 2.20 2.33
C ILE A 98 -6.00 1.34 2.00
N THR A 99 -5.03 1.87 1.26
CA THR A 99 -3.86 1.12 0.75
C THR A 99 -2.65 1.12 1.67
N THR A 100 -2.56 2.07 2.61
CA THR A 100 -1.39 2.26 3.49
C THR A 100 -1.80 2.66 4.91
N GLY A 101 -0.85 2.63 5.85
CA GLY A 101 -1.07 3.13 7.21
C GLY A 101 -1.62 2.11 8.21
N PRO A 102 -1.83 2.54 9.47
CA PRO A 102 -2.24 1.67 10.55
C PRO A 102 -3.70 1.24 10.44
N SER A 103 -4.05 0.32 11.33
CA SER A 103 -5.40 -0.17 11.61
C SER A 103 -5.98 -1.10 10.55
N ARG A 104 -5.13 -1.61 9.66
CA ARG A 104 -5.43 -2.77 8.81
C ARG A 104 -5.27 -4.06 9.61
N PHE A 105 -6.13 -5.04 9.31
CA PHE A 105 -5.95 -6.42 9.75
C PHE A 105 -6.04 -7.38 8.57
N GLU A 106 -5.52 -8.58 8.79
CA GLU A 106 -5.70 -9.73 7.92
C GLU A 106 -5.82 -10.98 8.79
N LEU A 107 -6.68 -11.91 8.37
CA LEU A 107 -6.84 -13.22 8.99
C LEU A 107 -6.02 -14.24 8.23
N ALA A 108 -5.36 -15.16 8.93
CA ALA A 108 -4.56 -16.22 8.31
C ALA A 108 -4.62 -17.49 9.15
N ARG A 109 -4.65 -18.64 8.49
CA ARG A 109 -4.61 -19.94 9.19
C ARG A 109 -3.18 -20.42 9.37
N VAL A 110 -2.88 -20.90 10.58
CA VAL A 110 -1.57 -21.45 10.92
C VAL A 110 -1.43 -22.86 10.32
N GLU A 111 -0.43 -23.08 9.47
CA GLU A 111 -0.05 -24.41 8.97
C GLU A 111 0.76 -25.17 10.03
N SER A 112 1.78 -24.51 10.59
CA SER A 112 2.65 -25.09 11.61
C SER A 112 3.29 -24.01 12.49
N VAL A 113 3.79 -24.43 13.66
CA VAL A 113 4.43 -23.56 14.64
C VAL A 113 5.80 -24.13 14.97
N ASP A 114 6.85 -23.34 14.73
CA ASP A 114 8.16 -23.61 15.31
C ASP A 114 8.21 -22.99 16.71
N ALA A 115 7.97 -23.82 17.72
CA ALA A 115 7.99 -23.40 19.12
C ALA A 115 9.37 -22.92 19.61
N THR A 116 10.46 -23.28 18.91
CA THR A 116 11.83 -22.87 19.29
C THR A 116 12.10 -21.44 18.85
N THR A 117 11.70 -21.10 17.63
CA THR A 117 11.96 -19.77 17.02
C THR A 117 10.79 -18.80 17.19
N GLY A 118 9.59 -19.30 17.50
CA GLY A 118 8.35 -18.51 17.53
C GLY A 118 7.86 -18.13 16.12
N VAL A 119 8.29 -18.86 15.09
CA VAL A 119 7.83 -18.66 13.70
C VAL A 119 6.56 -19.46 13.46
N LEU A 120 5.54 -18.77 12.98
CA LEU A 120 4.30 -19.34 12.48
C LEU A 120 4.42 -19.45 10.96
N LYS A 121 4.22 -20.65 10.43
CA LYS A 121 4.02 -20.86 8.99
C LYS A 121 2.52 -20.80 8.72
N LEU A 122 2.11 -20.00 7.73
CA LEU A 122 0.72 -19.78 7.34
C LEU A 122 0.37 -20.66 6.14
N THR A 123 -0.89 -21.10 6.05
CA THR A 123 -1.40 -21.91 4.94
C THR A 123 -1.39 -21.18 3.60
N GLN A 124 -1.41 -19.85 3.65
CA GLN A 124 -1.40 -18.94 2.52
C GLN A 124 -0.51 -17.73 2.87
N PRO A 125 0.08 -17.05 1.87
CA PRO A 125 0.86 -15.83 2.15
C PRO A 125 -0.04 -14.68 2.65
N LEU A 126 0.57 -13.59 3.14
CA LEU A 126 -0.11 -12.37 3.59
C LEU A 126 -0.24 -11.31 2.49
N ARG A 127 -1.40 -10.64 2.41
CA ARG A 127 -1.78 -9.68 1.36
C ARG A 127 -1.07 -8.36 1.57
N PHE A 128 -0.78 -8.06 2.83
CA PHE A 128 -0.18 -6.80 3.21
C PHE A 128 1.20 -7.01 3.83
N SER A 129 2.05 -6.02 3.65
CA SER A 129 3.25 -5.89 4.46
C SER A 129 2.85 -5.50 5.89
N TYR A 130 3.67 -5.76 6.90
CA TYR A 130 3.45 -5.35 8.30
C TYR A 130 4.77 -4.94 8.95
N PRO A 131 4.89 -3.69 9.45
CA PRO A 131 6.09 -3.28 10.18
C PRO A 131 6.12 -3.91 11.58
N VAL A 132 7.30 -4.02 12.19
CA VAL A 132 7.46 -4.54 13.57
C VAL A 132 6.75 -3.65 14.58
N LEU A 133 6.99 -2.34 14.50
CA LEU A 133 6.49 -1.40 15.49
C LEU A 133 4.97 -1.27 15.37
N ARG A 134 4.28 -1.58 16.47
CA ARG A 134 2.82 -1.45 16.63
C ARG A 134 2.01 -2.41 15.77
N THR A 135 2.59 -3.53 15.34
CA THR A 135 1.84 -4.69 14.84
C THR A 135 1.81 -5.79 15.89
N GLN A 136 0.62 -6.35 16.09
CA GLN A 136 0.40 -7.51 16.93
C GLN A 136 -0.24 -8.64 16.13
N VAL A 137 -0.04 -9.85 16.62
CA VAL A 137 -0.69 -11.06 16.14
C VAL A 137 -1.47 -11.64 17.29
N LEU A 138 -2.75 -11.93 17.08
CA LEU A 138 -3.61 -12.55 18.08
C LEU A 138 -4.29 -13.80 17.54
N ARG A 139 -4.60 -14.75 18.43
CA ARG A 139 -5.48 -15.87 18.09
C ARG A 139 -6.92 -15.39 17.98
N VAL A 140 -7.62 -15.80 16.94
CA VAL A 140 -9.06 -15.59 16.77
C VAL A 140 -9.78 -16.88 17.17
N GLY A 141 -10.64 -16.82 18.18
CA GLY A 141 -11.42 -17.99 18.60
C GLY A 141 -12.45 -18.39 17.56
N GLU A 142 -12.62 -19.69 17.32
CA GLU A 142 -13.60 -20.24 16.37
C GLU A 142 -14.56 -21.18 17.11
N PHE A 143 -15.61 -20.62 17.71
CA PHE A 143 -16.53 -21.34 18.60
C PHE A 143 -17.74 -21.87 17.85
N SER A 144 -18.31 -22.98 18.33
CA SER A 144 -19.60 -23.45 17.82
C SER A 144 -20.73 -22.54 18.33
N ASP A 145 -20.71 -22.22 19.62
CA ASP A 145 -21.65 -21.32 20.28
C ASP A 145 -20.91 -20.57 21.39
N VAL A 146 -21.40 -19.38 21.75
CA VAL A 146 -20.89 -18.62 22.89
C VAL A 146 -22.05 -18.26 23.80
N ILE A 147 -21.98 -18.67 25.06
CA ILE A 147 -23.00 -18.41 26.09
C ILE A 147 -22.36 -17.64 27.23
N VAL A 148 -22.82 -16.41 27.46
CA VAL A 148 -22.43 -15.57 28.59
C VAL A 148 -23.64 -15.33 29.47
N GLU A 149 -23.69 -15.99 30.63
CA GLU A 149 -24.83 -15.90 31.54
C GLU A 149 -24.93 -14.53 32.21
N ALA A 150 -26.11 -14.22 32.77
CA ALA A 150 -26.31 -13.01 33.54
C ALA A 150 -25.31 -12.88 34.69
N GLY A 151 -24.65 -11.73 34.81
CA GLY A 151 -23.60 -11.48 35.79
C GLY A 151 -22.24 -12.13 35.45
N ALA A 152 -22.10 -12.76 34.29
CA ALA A 152 -20.81 -13.19 33.76
C ALA A 152 -20.17 -12.09 32.88
N ARG A 153 -18.84 -12.13 32.74
CA ARG A 153 -18.07 -11.19 31.91
C ARG A 153 -17.03 -11.90 31.06
N LEU A 154 -17.00 -11.60 29.77
CA LEU A 154 -15.90 -11.91 28.87
C LEU A 154 -15.18 -10.60 28.51
N SER A 155 -13.90 -10.49 28.82
CA SER A 155 -13.11 -9.30 28.48
C SER A 155 -11.79 -9.65 27.82
N VAL A 156 -10.99 -8.65 27.46
CA VAL A 156 -9.68 -8.83 26.82
C VAL A 156 -8.56 -8.22 27.66
N THR A 157 -7.33 -8.75 27.51
CA THR A 157 -6.12 -8.11 28.02
C THR A 157 -6.00 -6.67 27.47
N PRO A 158 -5.79 -5.65 28.31
CA PRO A 158 -5.60 -4.28 27.83
C PRO A 158 -4.35 -4.15 26.97
N TRP A 159 -4.39 -3.24 26.01
CA TRP A 159 -3.21 -2.80 25.26
C TRP A 159 -2.12 -2.29 26.21
N ASP A 160 -0.90 -2.78 26.00
CA ASP A 160 0.28 -2.46 26.80
C ASP A 160 1.29 -1.55 26.07
N GLY A 161 0.92 -1.02 24.90
CA GLY A 161 1.81 -0.30 23.99
C GLY A 161 2.39 -1.18 22.86
N ARG A 162 2.20 -2.51 22.91
CA ARG A 162 2.73 -3.48 21.95
C ARG A 162 1.73 -4.56 21.51
N SER A 163 0.90 -5.06 22.43
CA SER A 163 -0.11 -6.09 22.19
C SER A 163 -1.28 -6.00 23.17
N GLY A 164 -2.41 -6.64 22.83
CA GLY A 164 -3.66 -6.61 23.60
C GLY A 164 -4.73 -5.73 22.95
N GLY A 165 -5.87 -5.61 23.63
CA GLY A 165 -6.94 -4.67 23.30
C GLY A 165 -7.96 -5.13 22.27
N ILE A 166 -7.81 -6.33 21.70
CA ILE A 166 -8.70 -6.87 20.65
C ILE A 166 -9.36 -8.16 21.11
N LEU A 167 -10.67 -8.13 21.33
CA LEU A 167 -11.49 -9.32 21.47
C LEU A 167 -11.99 -9.71 20.07
N ALA A 168 -11.45 -10.79 19.50
CA ALA A 168 -11.84 -11.29 18.18
C ALA A 168 -12.29 -12.75 18.25
N MET A 169 -13.50 -13.02 17.76
CA MET A 169 -14.00 -14.40 17.63
C MET A 169 -14.97 -14.55 16.45
N LEU A 170 -14.97 -15.75 15.89
CA LEU A 170 -15.92 -16.23 14.90
C LEU A 170 -16.76 -17.34 15.54
N VAL A 171 -18.07 -17.29 15.34
CA VAL A 171 -19.02 -18.21 15.98
C VAL A 171 -19.91 -18.83 14.91
N SER A 172 -19.77 -20.13 14.66
CA SER A 172 -20.54 -20.80 13.60
C SER A 172 -22.04 -20.92 13.91
N GLY A 173 -22.38 -20.86 15.19
CA GLY A 173 -23.74 -20.82 15.73
C GLY A 173 -24.04 -19.50 16.43
N THR A 174 -24.67 -19.55 17.59
CA THR A 174 -25.28 -18.37 18.22
C THR A 174 -24.41 -17.80 19.35
N VAL A 175 -24.37 -16.47 19.44
CA VAL A 175 -23.88 -15.75 20.63
C VAL A 175 -25.07 -15.42 21.52
N ILE A 176 -25.22 -16.14 22.63
CA ILE A 176 -26.23 -15.90 23.66
C ILE A 176 -25.59 -15.09 24.80
N ASN A 177 -25.90 -13.81 24.90
CA ASN A 177 -25.31 -12.91 25.88
C ASN A 177 -26.38 -12.29 26.80
N GLU A 178 -26.40 -12.73 28.05
CA GLU A 178 -27.16 -12.11 29.15
C GLU A 178 -26.26 -11.34 30.13
N GLY A 179 -24.95 -11.43 29.94
CA GLY A 179 -23.93 -10.77 30.75
C GLY A 179 -23.25 -9.62 30.00
N ARG A 180 -21.91 -9.62 30.03
CA ARG A 180 -21.10 -8.57 29.43
C ARG A 180 -19.94 -9.13 28.61
N ILE A 181 -19.80 -8.64 27.37
CA ILE A 181 -18.65 -8.92 26.50
C ILE A 181 -18.00 -7.57 26.19
N ASP A 182 -16.75 -7.34 26.62
CA ASP A 182 -16.17 -6.01 26.50
C ASP A 182 -14.65 -5.90 26.28
N ALA A 183 -14.26 -4.77 25.71
CA ALA A 183 -12.90 -4.29 25.58
C ALA A 183 -12.76 -2.88 26.20
N ASP A 184 -13.44 -2.64 27.32
CA ASP A 184 -13.43 -1.32 27.96
C ASP A 184 -12.07 -0.95 28.50
N GLY A 185 -11.60 0.27 28.19
CA GLY A 185 -10.28 0.73 28.60
C GLY A 185 -9.12 -0.11 28.08
N ALA A 186 -9.38 -1.03 27.15
CA ALA A 186 -8.39 -1.96 26.63
C ALA A 186 -7.63 -1.40 25.42
N GLY A 187 -7.94 -0.18 24.97
CA GLY A 187 -7.34 0.51 23.84
C GLY A 187 -6.12 1.37 24.23
N PHE A 188 -5.89 2.46 23.48
CA PHE A 188 -4.67 3.25 23.64
C PHE A 188 -4.49 3.81 25.06
N LEU A 189 -3.22 3.88 25.49
CA LEU A 189 -2.84 4.28 26.82
C LEU A 189 -3.16 5.76 27.09
N GLY A 190 -3.69 6.07 28.27
CA GLY A 190 -3.78 7.45 28.75
C GLY A 190 -2.40 8.01 29.11
N GLY A 191 -2.27 9.35 29.07
CA GLY A 191 -1.07 10.05 29.50
C GLY A 191 -0.82 9.83 30.99
N VAL A 192 0.42 9.49 31.35
CA VAL A 192 0.81 9.20 32.73
C VAL A 192 1.08 10.51 33.47
N TYR A 193 0.39 10.72 34.59
CA TYR A 193 0.65 11.85 35.48
C TYR A 193 2.05 11.77 36.07
N GLN A 194 2.72 12.91 36.09
CA GLN A 194 4.00 13.10 36.78
C GLN A 194 4.00 14.47 37.43
N ALA A 195 4.31 14.51 38.73
CA ALA A 195 4.48 15.75 39.45
C ALA A 195 5.77 16.45 39.00
N HIS A 196 5.71 17.76 38.77
CA HIS A 196 6.91 18.57 38.48
C HIS A 196 6.83 19.95 39.13
N ALA A 197 7.82 20.80 38.88
CA ALA A 197 7.81 22.17 39.42
C ALA A 197 6.58 22.95 38.93
N GLY A 198 6.01 23.79 39.79
CA GLY A 198 4.86 24.64 39.46
C GLY A 198 5.25 25.76 38.50
N ILE A 199 5.19 25.46 37.21
CA ILE A 199 5.64 26.38 36.14
C ILE A 199 4.46 27.24 35.69
N LYS A 200 4.76 28.53 35.47
CA LYS A 200 3.82 29.56 35.00
C LYS A 200 4.32 30.16 33.69
N GLY A 201 3.43 30.78 32.92
CA GLY A 201 3.77 31.45 31.67
C GLY A 201 4.25 30.52 30.55
N CYS A 202 4.10 29.20 30.69
CA CYS A 202 4.42 28.25 29.63
C CYS A 202 3.43 28.38 28.47
N THR A 203 3.96 28.19 27.25
CA THR A 203 3.23 28.37 25.99
C THR A 203 3.77 27.38 24.96
N GLY A 204 2.89 26.81 24.15
CA GLY A 204 3.26 25.98 23.00
C GLY A 204 2.58 24.62 23.00
N LEU A 205 2.69 23.91 21.88
CA LEU A 205 1.99 22.63 21.67
C LEU A 205 2.84 21.45 22.11
N ASP A 206 4.13 21.45 21.78
CA ASP A 206 5.17 20.57 22.33
C ASP A 206 5.91 21.32 23.45
N LEU A 207 5.89 20.78 24.67
CA LEU A 207 6.70 21.27 25.78
C LEU A 207 7.27 20.09 26.55
N THR A 208 8.52 20.20 26.99
CA THR A 208 9.09 19.23 27.93
C THR A 208 8.46 19.36 29.32
N ALA A 209 8.54 18.31 30.14
CA ALA A 209 8.11 18.39 31.54
C ALA A 209 8.80 19.52 32.32
N ALA A 210 10.09 19.77 32.06
CA ALA A 210 10.84 20.85 32.69
C ALA A 210 10.37 22.26 32.28
N GLN A 211 9.59 22.37 31.20
CA GLN A 211 8.97 23.62 30.75
C GLN A 211 7.47 23.68 31.09
N GLY A 212 6.96 22.69 31.84
CA GLY A 212 5.57 22.65 32.31
C GLY A 212 4.60 21.84 31.44
N GLY A 213 5.09 20.95 30.57
CA GLY A 213 4.22 20.08 29.76
C GLY A 213 3.98 18.70 30.38
N SER A 214 2.71 18.30 30.50
CA SER A 214 2.31 16.95 30.93
C SER A 214 2.23 15.94 29.79
N ALA A 215 2.20 14.64 30.12
CA ALA A 215 2.17 13.56 29.14
C ALA A 215 0.89 13.56 28.29
N ARG A 216 1.06 13.35 26.98
CA ARG A 216 -0.05 13.10 26.04
C ARG A 216 -0.61 11.69 26.21
N GLY A 217 -1.88 11.52 25.86
CA GLY A 217 -2.46 10.21 25.60
C GLY A 217 -1.94 9.63 24.29
N GLU A 218 -1.93 8.30 24.22
CA GLU A 218 -1.54 7.57 23.01
C GLU A 218 -2.68 7.58 21.97
N GLY A 219 -2.31 7.67 20.70
CA GLY A 219 -3.21 7.48 19.56
C GLY A 219 -2.57 6.66 18.45
N VAL A 220 -3.17 6.69 17.25
CA VAL A 220 -2.66 5.97 16.06
C VAL A 220 -1.26 6.39 15.64
N ALA A 221 -0.84 7.61 15.99
CA ALA A 221 0.52 8.11 15.76
C ALA A 221 1.51 7.75 16.88
N GLY A 222 1.05 7.09 17.96
CA GLY A 222 1.81 6.92 19.19
C GLY A 222 1.69 8.14 20.11
N THR A 223 2.73 8.39 20.90
CA THR A 223 2.80 9.51 21.87
C THR A 223 3.81 10.59 21.49
N ALA A 224 4.81 10.26 20.67
CA ALA A 224 5.91 11.15 20.32
C ALA A 224 5.61 11.95 19.05
N SER A 225 5.72 13.28 19.13
CA SER A 225 5.58 14.17 17.98
C SER A 225 6.78 14.08 17.03
N GLY A 226 6.74 14.81 15.91
CA GLY A 226 7.88 14.94 15.00
C GLY A 226 9.15 15.51 15.66
N SER A 227 9.01 16.28 16.75
CA SER A 227 10.11 16.77 17.58
C SER A 227 10.59 15.76 18.63
N LYS A 228 10.00 14.57 18.66
CA LYS A 228 10.19 13.49 19.65
C LYS A 228 9.69 13.83 21.06
N SER A 229 8.92 14.91 21.22
CA SER A 229 8.26 15.24 22.50
C SER A 229 7.07 14.32 22.74
N VAL A 230 6.94 13.81 23.97
CA VAL A 230 5.78 13.02 24.44
C VAL A 230 4.86 13.81 25.38
N THR A 231 5.17 15.09 25.58
CA THR A 231 4.52 15.99 26.54
C THR A 231 4.07 17.30 25.89
N GLY A 232 3.12 17.97 26.54
CA GLY A 232 2.58 19.29 26.19
C GLY A 232 1.09 19.29 25.89
N ARG A 233 0.57 20.48 25.56
CA ARG A 233 -0.85 20.73 25.26
C ARG A 233 -1.38 20.17 23.94
N GLY A 234 -0.57 20.05 22.90
CA GLY A 234 -1.01 19.51 21.60
C GLY A 234 -1.65 18.10 21.69
N ASN A 235 -2.77 17.84 21.03
CA ASN A 235 -3.14 16.46 20.77
C ASN A 235 -2.18 15.87 19.71
N LEU A 236 -2.11 14.54 19.62
CA LEU A 236 -1.38 13.86 18.55
C LEU A 236 -2.27 12.83 17.88
N ALA A 237 -2.73 13.14 16.66
CA ALA A 237 -3.84 12.43 16.04
C ALA A 237 -5.02 12.33 17.03
N ASN A 238 -5.51 11.12 17.29
CA ASN A 238 -6.60 10.89 18.21
C ASN A 238 -6.19 10.76 19.69
N GLY A 239 -4.89 10.84 20.04
CA GLY A 239 -4.45 10.91 21.44
C GLY A 239 -4.59 12.32 22.01
N GLY A 240 -5.20 12.47 23.19
CA GLY A 240 -5.41 13.76 23.84
C GLY A 240 -4.12 14.41 24.33
N GLY A 241 -4.03 15.75 24.29
CA GLY A 241 -2.89 16.49 24.82
C GLY A 241 -2.84 16.51 26.35
N GLY A 242 -1.66 16.63 26.95
CA GLY A 242 -1.51 16.85 28.39
C GLY A 242 -1.81 18.30 28.78
N GLY A 243 -1.97 18.59 30.07
CA GLY A 243 -2.00 19.97 30.57
C GLY A 243 -0.65 20.67 30.38
N ASN A 244 -0.68 21.98 30.09
CA ASN A 244 0.47 22.86 30.23
C ASN A 244 0.28 23.76 31.45
N CYS A 245 1.37 23.98 32.19
CA CYS A 245 1.42 24.90 33.33
C CYS A 245 0.57 24.50 34.52
N ILE A 246 0.85 25.18 35.64
CA ILE A 246 0.35 24.82 36.95
C ILE A 246 -1.16 24.54 36.98
N SER A 247 -1.49 23.28 37.28
CA SER A 247 -2.83 22.70 37.48
C SER A 247 -3.77 22.77 36.28
N ALA A 248 -3.24 22.82 35.05
CA ALA A 248 -4.07 22.71 33.85
C ALA A 248 -4.56 21.26 33.61
N GLY A 249 -5.75 21.12 33.06
CA GLY A 249 -6.36 19.81 32.81
C GLY A 249 -5.84 19.12 31.55
N GLY A 250 -5.91 17.80 31.49
CA GLY A 250 -5.61 17.02 30.28
C GLY A 250 -6.78 16.99 29.28
N GLY A 251 -6.48 16.91 27.99
CA GLY A 251 -7.47 16.75 26.93
C GLY A 251 -7.97 15.31 26.80
N GLY A 252 -9.24 15.13 26.43
CA GLY A 252 -9.83 13.82 26.18
C GLY A 252 -9.35 13.20 24.86
N GLY A 253 -9.38 11.86 24.76
CA GLY A 253 -9.06 11.15 23.53
C GLY A 253 -10.12 11.34 22.42
N GLY A 254 -9.72 11.18 21.17
CA GLY A 254 -10.59 11.18 19.98
C GLY A 254 -10.82 9.79 19.39
N HIS A 255 -11.90 9.64 18.61
CA HIS A 255 -12.15 8.46 17.75
C HIS A 255 -13.21 8.74 16.68
N GLY A 256 -14.47 8.33 16.88
CA GLY A 256 -15.57 8.66 15.96
C GLY A 256 -15.92 10.15 15.97
N GLY A 257 -15.64 10.82 17.08
CA GLY A 257 -15.69 12.27 17.23
C GLY A 257 -14.41 12.84 17.85
N ILE A 258 -14.45 14.13 18.20
CA ILE A 258 -13.34 14.85 18.83
C ILE A 258 -13.40 14.78 20.34
N GLY A 259 -12.25 14.55 20.96
CA GLY A 259 -12.08 14.64 22.41
C GLY A 259 -12.29 16.06 22.94
N GLY A 260 -12.64 16.19 24.20
CA GLY A 260 -12.78 17.46 24.87
C GLY A 260 -11.45 18.11 25.21
N ASN A 261 -11.37 19.44 25.19
CA ASN A 261 -10.21 20.15 25.72
C ASN A 261 -10.17 20.05 27.26
N GLY A 262 -8.98 20.05 27.84
CA GLY A 262 -8.77 20.18 29.27
C GLY A 262 -9.00 21.61 29.77
N GLY A 263 -9.30 21.73 31.05
CA GLY A 263 -9.56 22.99 31.73
C GLY A 263 -8.34 23.89 31.87
N ARG A 264 -8.59 25.17 32.10
CA ARG A 264 -7.59 26.23 32.22
C ARG A 264 -6.59 25.98 33.35
N SER A 265 -5.40 26.57 33.25
CA SER A 265 -4.42 26.58 34.34
C SER A 265 -4.99 27.27 35.60
N SER A 266 -4.30 27.14 36.73
CA SER A 266 -4.73 27.79 37.98
C SER A 266 -4.75 29.32 37.87
N VAL A 267 -5.48 29.97 38.78
CA VAL A 267 -5.48 31.44 38.92
C VAL A 267 -4.09 32.02 39.19
N ALA A 268 -3.18 31.23 39.78
CA ALA A 268 -1.80 31.64 40.03
C ALA A 268 -0.99 31.84 38.75
N ASP A 269 -1.46 31.27 37.63
CA ASP A 269 -0.95 31.44 36.26
C ASP A 269 -1.87 32.33 35.40
N GLY A 270 -2.90 32.95 36.01
CA GLY A 270 -3.85 33.81 35.31
C GLY A 270 -4.97 33.08 34.58
N ALA A 271 -5.26 31.83 34.94
CA ALA A 271 -6.33 31.02 34.34
C ALA A 271 -6.24 30.93 32.81
N ARG A 272 -5.05 30.59 32.30
CA ARG A 272 -4.78 30.59 30.85
C ARG A 272 -5.34 29.33 30.19
N VAL A 273 -5.62 29.44 28.89
CA VAL A 273 -6.12 28.33 28.06
C VAL A 273 -4.95 27.41 27.70
N GLU A 274 -4.47 26.70 28.70
CA GLU A 274 -3.29 25.83 28.63
C GLU A 274 -3.62 24.36 28.94
N GLY A 275 -4.89 24.01 29.20
CA GLY A 275 -5.31 22.61 29.32
C GLY A 275 -5.21 21.84 28.00
N GLY A 276 -4.90 20.56 28.02
CA GLY A 276 -4.63 19.77 26.82
C GLY A 276 -5.71 19.85 25.74
N LEU A 277 -5.29 19.83 24.48
CA LEU A 277 -6.22 19.78 23.34
C LEU A 277 -6.84 18.38 23.22
N GLY A 278 -8.10 18.33 22.83
CA GLY A 278 -8.80 17.08 22.57
C GLY A 278 -8.24 16.32 21.36
N GLY A 279 -8.27 15.00 21.42
CA GLY A 279 -7.86 14.14 20.30
C GLY A 279 -8.74 14.31 19.06
N ALA A 280 -8.13 14.26 17.89
CA ALA A 280 -8.80 14.41 16.60
C ALA A 280 -9.67 13.19 16.24
N PRO A 281 -10.69 13.36 15.38
CA PRO A 281 -11.51 12.25 14.91
C PRO A 281 -10.76 11.46 13.82
N LEU A 282 -11.11 10.18 13.66
CA LEU A 282 -10.54 9.28 12.67
C LEU A 282 -11.55 8.94 11.57
N SER A 283 -11.13 9.03 10.31
CA SER A 283 -11.92 8.60 9.15
C SER A 283 -11.31 7.35 8.52
N TYR A 284 -12.07 6.27 8.51
CA TYR A 284 -11.74 4.99 7.88
C TYR A 284 -13.01 4.17 7.61
N SER A 285 -12.89 3.19 6.71
CA SER A 285 -13.91 2.15 6.49
C SER A 285 -13.90 1.16 7.67
N VAL A 286 -14.99 1.11 8.45
CA VAL A 286 -15.14 0.14 9.55
C VAL A 286 -15.36 -1.29 9.06
N LEU A 287 -15.49 -1.50 7.75
CA LEU A 287 -15.59 -2.84 7.15
C LEU A 287 -14.23 -3.53 7.08
N ASP A 288 -13.20 -2.76 6.76
CA ASP A 288 -11.85 -3.27 6.45
C ASP A 288 -10.84 -2.95 7.56
N ARG A 289 -11.22 -2.08 8.49
CA ARG A 289 -10.35 -1.55 9.54
C ARG A 289 -11.11 -1.34 10.84
N PHE A 290 -10.38 -1.39 11.94
CA PHE A 290 -10.85 -0.94 13.23
C PHE A 290 -9.70 -0.32 14.02
N VAL A 291 -10.03 0.60 14.92
CA VAL A 291 -9.03 1.36 15.68
C VAL A 291 -9.45 1.40 17.14
N PHE A 292 -8.47 1.46 18.04
CA PHE A 292 -8.70 1.77 19.44
C PHE A 292 -9.13 3.23 19.63
N GLY A 293 -9.89 3.48 20.69
CA GLY A 293 -10.11 4.83 21.18
C GLY A 293 -8.79 5.44 21.63
N GLY A 294 -8.62 6.74 21.39
CA GLY A 294 -7.44 7.47 21.87
C GLY A 294 -7.42 7.58 23.39
N GLY A 295 -6.23 7.53 23.99
CA GLY A 295 -6.05 7.84 25.40
C GLY A 295 -6.24 9.33 25.67
N GLY A 296 -6.78 9.66 26.85
CA GLY A 296 -6.77 11.04 27.34
C GLY A 296 -5.38 11.46 27.81
N GLY A 297 -5.09 12.76 27.82
CA GLY A 297 -3.84 13.30 28.35
C GLY A 297 -3.86 13.46 29.87
N ALA A 298 -2.68 13.54 30.48
CA ALA A 298 -2.53 13.77 31.91
C ALA A 298 -2.81 15.24 32.27
N GLY A 299 -3.30 15.47 33.49
CA GLY A 299 -3.29 16.80 34.09
C GLY A 299 -1.88 17.26 34.43
N GLU A 300 -1.71 18.56 34.67
CA GLU A 300 -0.49 19.13 35.24
C GLU A 300 -0.60 19.19 36.77
N GLY A 301 0.49 18.93 37.47
CA GLY A 301 0.50 19.14 38.91
C GLY A 301 1.88 19.20 39.54
N THR A 302 1.88 19.67 40.78
CA THR A 302 3.10 19.84 41.59
C THR A 302 3.20 18.84 42.74
N GLY A 303 2.08 18.21 43.10
CA GLY A 303 1.98 17.23 44.18
C GLY A 303 1.59 15.85 43.68
N THR A 304 1.03 15.03 44.57
CA THR A 304 0.53 13.69 44.25
C THR A 304 -0.95 13.68 43.87
N ASP A 305 -1.56 14.85 43.76
CA ASP A 305 -3.02 14.99 43.72
C ASP A 305 -3.56 15.16 42.29
N GLY A 306 -2.68 15.26 41.28
CA GLY A 306 -3.06 15.28 39.87
C GLY A 306 -3.30 13.87 39.33
N THR A 307 -3.98 13.76 38.18
CA THR A 307 -4.42 12.46 37.66
C THR A 307 -3.97 12.19 36.23
N SER A 308 -3.78 10.89 35.96
CA SER A 308 -3.48 10.39 34.62
C SER A 308 -4.71 10.48 33.73
N GLY A 309 -4.51 10.50 32.42
CA GLY A 309 -5.61 10.39 31.47
C GLY A 309 -6.22 8.98 31.47
N GLY A 310 -7.50 8.90 31.14
CA GLY A 310 -8.22 7.65 30.93
C GLY A 310 -7.73 6.89 29.70
N ARG A 311 -7.73 5.55 29.78
CA ARG A 311 -7.43 4.67 28.64
C ARG A 311 -8.58 4.67 27.64
N GLY A 312 -8.26 4.63 26.36
CA GLY A 312 -9.28 4.45 25.32
C GLY A 312 -9.88 3.05 25.31
N GLY A 313 -11.05 2.90 24.68
CA GLY A 313 -11.68 1.61 24.45
C GLY A 313 -10.93 0.77 23.40
N GLY A 314 -10.94 -0.55 23.58
CA GLY A 314 -10.34 -1.50 22.66
C GLY A 314 -11.23 -1.81 21.47
N VAL A 315 -11.21 -3.07 21.00
CA VAL A 315 -12.03 -3.55 19.89
C VAL A 315 -12.78 -4.81 20.31
N VAL A 316 -14.08 -4.85 19.98
CA VAL A 316 -14.91 -6.06 19.98
C VAL A 316 -15.23 -6.40 18.53
N PHE A 317 -14.72 -7.54 18.04
CA PHE A 317 -14.94 -8.05 16.68
C PHE A 317 -15.58 -9.44 16.77
N ILE A 318 -16.84 -9.55 16.35
CA ILE A 318 -17.58 -10.81 16.42
C ILE A 318 -18.37 -11.03 15.13
N ARG A 319 -18.19 -12.21 14.54
CA ARG A 319 -19.06 -12.73 13.47
C ARG A 319 -19.82 -13.95 14.00
N ALA A 320 -21.13 -14.00 13.82
CA ALA A 320 -21.95 -15.12 14.28
C ALA A 320 -23.07 -15.49 13.30
N LEU A 321 -23.69 -16.65 13.49
CA LEU A 321 -24.95 -16.98 12.82
C LEU A 321 -26.04 -16.00 13.28
N ALA A 322 -26.18 -15.88 14.59
CA ALA A 322 -27.13 -14.99 15.25
C ALA A 322 -26.59 -14.50 16.60
N PHE A 323 -27.18 -13.40 17.08
CA PHE A 323 -26.97 -12.88 18.44
C PHE A 323 -28.31 -12.85 19.16
N GLU A 324 -28.31 -13.30 20.41
CA GLU A 324 -29.50 -13.33 21.27
C GLU A 324 -29.15 -12.87 22.69
N GLY A 325 -30.11 -12.24 23.36
CA GLY A 325 -30.05 -11.91 24.78
C GLY A 325 -30.09 -10.41 25.08
N LYS A 326 -30.04 -10.08 26.38
CA LYS A 326 -30.18 -8.70 26.89
C LYS A 326 -28.88 -8.11 27.44
N GLY A 327 -27.77 -8.82 27.27
CA GLY A 327 -26.45 -8.42 27.71
C GLY A 327 -25.90 -7.21 26.95
N SER A 328 -24.63 -6.89 27.22
CA SER A 328 -23.94 -5.75 26.61
C SER A 328 -22.68 -6.17 25.85
N PHE A 329 -22.42 -5.46 24.76
CA PHE A 329 -21.19 -5.49 23.97
C PHE A 329 -20.54 -4.11 24.04
N SER A 330 -19.40 -3.97 24.72
CA SER A 330 -18.84 -2.66 25.06
C SER A 330 -17.37 -2.51 24.64
N ALA A 331 -17.02 -1.35 24.08
CA ALA A 331 -15.64 -0.91 23.87
C ALA A 331 -15.49 0.52 24.36
N SER A 332 -15.96 0.81 25.57
CA SER A 332 -16.04 2.17 26.10
C SER A 332 -14.68 2.66 26.62
N GLY A 333 -14.46 3.97 26.54
CA GLY A 333 -13.29 4.61 27.13
C GLY A 333 -13.41 4.73 28.64
N LEU A 334 -12.28 4.75 29.35
CA LEU A 334 -12.28 4.96 30.81
C LEU A 334 -12.36 6.45 31.15
N SER A 335 -13.14 6.76 32.17
CA SER A 335 -13.08 8.07 32.81
C SER A 335 -11.73 8.26 33.49
N ALA A 336 -11.26 9.50 33.53
CA ALA A 336 -10.11 9.87 34.35
C ALA A 336 -10.51 10.01 35.82
N ASP A 337 -9.55 9.77 36.71
CA ASP A 337 -9.74 9.92 38.14
C ASP A 337 -9.91 11.39 38.53
N VAL A 338 -10.58 11.62 39.65
CA VAL A 338 -10.79 12.95 40.21
C VAL A 338 -9.51 13.46 40.87
N ALA A 339 -9.04 14.63 40.46
CA ALA A 339 -7.88 15.30 41.03
C ALA A 339 -8.21 16.02 42.35
N GLY A 340 -7.21 16.10 43.23
CA GLY A 340 -7.23 16.91 44.43
C GLY A 340 -6.86 18.37 44.12
N SER A 341 -5.64 18.76 44.49
CA SER A 341 -5.13 20.15 44.41
C SER A 341 -4.37 20.50 43.13
N ASP A 342 -4.41 19.63 42.13
CA ASP A 342 -3.72 19.75 40.85
C ASP A 342 -4.72 19.60 39.67
N GLY A 343 -4.22 19.64 38.44
CA GLY A 343 -5.00 19.43 37.22
C GLY A 343 -5.41 17.97 37.05
N ALA A 344 -6.62 17.76 36.51
CA ALA A 344 -7.16 16.42 36.27
C ALA A 344 -6.89 15.93 34.84
N GLY A 345 -6.72 14.61 34.69
CA GLY A 345 -6.56 13.96 33.40
C GLY A 345 -7.83 13.95 32.56
N GLY A 346 -7.68 13.88 31.23
CA GLY A 346 -8.80 13.75 30.29
C GLY A 346 -9.29 12.31 30.16
N GLY A 347 -10.56 12.11 29.81
CA GLY A 347 -11.16 10.79 29.58
C GLY A 347 -10.68 10.13 28.29
N GLY A 348 -10.62 8.80 28.26
CA GLY A 348 -10.31 8.04 27.04
C GLY A 348 -11.49 7.98 26.08
N ALA A 349 -11.25 7.92 24.78
CA ALA A 349 -12.32 7.77 23.79
C ALA A 349 -12.90 6.34 23.77
N GLY A 350 -14.14 6.19 23.30
CA GLY A 350 -14.67 4.90 22.89
C GLY A 350 -13.86 4.27 21.76
N GLY A 351 -13.81 2.95 21.72
CA GLY A 351 -13.13 2.14 20.71
C GLY A 351 -14.07 1.68 19.59
N SER A 352 -13.86 0.47 19.09
CA SER A 352 -14.67 -0.08 17.99
C SER A 352 -15.47 -1.32 18.38
N VAL A 353 -16.74 -1.39 18.01
CA VAL A 353 -17.57 -2.60 18.13
C VAL A 353 -18.11 -3.02 16.76
N LEU A 354 -17.75 -4.21 16.30
CA LEU A 354 -18.12 -4.77 15.01
C LEU A 354 -18.86 -6.09 15.23
N LEU A 355 -20.19 -6.07 15.06
CA LEU A 355 -21.04 -7.25 15.16
C LEU A 355 -21.65 -7.55 13.80
N ARG A 356 -21.38 -8.73 13.25
CA ARG A 356 -21.86 -9.14 11.93
C ARG A 356 -22.56 -10.49 12.06
N ALA A 357 -23.84 -10.55 11.70
CA ALA A 357 -24.68 -11.74 11.80
C ALA A 357 -25.22 -12.17 10.44
N GLN A 358 -25.28 -13.49 10.21
CA GLN A 358 -25.96 -14.05 9.04
C GLN A 358 -27.48 -13.83 9.11
N GLU A 359 -28.06 -13.95 10.30
CA GLU A 359 -29.50 -13.87 10.52
C GLU A 359 -29.89 -12.56 11.23
N VAL A 360 -29.78 -12.54 12.56
CA VAL A 360 -30.32 -11.49 13.42
C VAL A 360 -29.27 -10.99 14.43
N LEU A 361 -29.31 -9.68 14.69
CA LEU A 361 -28.63 -9.05 15.82
C LEU A 361 -29.66 -8.68 16.89
N ASN A 362 -29.93 -9.57 17.85
CA ASN A 362 -30.72 -9.26 19.04
C ASN A 362 -29.77 -9.22 20.24
N CYS A 363 -29.14 -8.07 20.47
CA CYS A 363 -27.89 -7.99 21.21
C CYS A 363 -27.93 -7.14 22.49
N GLY A 364 -29.14 -6.76 22.95
CA GLY A 364 -29.31 -5.95 24.15
C GLY A 364 -28.73 -4.54 23.95
N ALA A 365 -27.54 -4.28 24.48
CA ALA A 365 -26.84 -3.00 24.36
C ALA A 365 -25.50 -3.13 23.61
N VAL A 366 -25.21 -2.13 22.76
CA VAL A 366 -23.92 -1.94 22.10
C VAL A 366 -23.39 -0.56 22.46
N GLU A 367 -22.20 -0.54 23.06
CA GLU A 367 -21.64 0.63 23.72
C GLU A 367 -20.22 0.91 23.23
N ALA A 368 -19.96 2.15 22.85
CA ALA A 368 -18.61 2.64 22.62
C ALA A 368 -18.57 4.12 23.02
N TYR A 369 -19.03 4.45 24.23
CA TYR A 369 -19.03 5.84 24.69
C TYR A 369 -17.64 6.25 25.23
N GLY A 370 -17.37 7.55 25.20
CA GLY A 370 -16.15 8.12 25.77
C GLY A 370 -16.21 8.23 27.30
N GLY A 371 -15.06 8.09 27.94
CA GLY A 371 -14.91 8.28 29.39
C GLY A 371 -15.00 9.75 29.79
N ALA A 372 -15.47 10.03 31.00
CA ALA A 372 -15.54 11.40 31.52
C ALA A 372 -14.13 11.95 31.84
N GLY A 373 -13.95 13.26 31.69
CA GLY A 373 -12.78 13.95 32.21
C GLY A 373 -12.81 14.00 33.74
N GLY A 374 -11.65 14.01 34.38
CA GLY A 374 -11.57 14.05 35.84
C GLY A 374 -12.01 15.41 36.39
N ASP A 375 -12.72 15.41 37.52
CA ASP A 375 -13.04 16.64 38.25
C ASP A 375 -11.79 17.16 39.00
N SER A 376 -11.77 18.43 39.40
CA SER A 376 -10.80 18.98 40.36
C SER A 376 -11.53 19.35 41.66
N LYS A 377 -11.11 18.83 42.82
CA LYS A 377 -11.89 18.95 44.08
C LYS A 377 -11.73 20.25 44.87
N VAL A 378 -10.73 21.07 44.55
CA VAL A 378 -10.46 22.31 45.30
C VAL A 378 -11.62 23.30 45.18
N THR A 379 -12.00 23.90 46.32
CA THR A 379 -13.13 24.84 46.42
C THR A 379 -12.69 26.29 46.59
N GLU A 380 -11.41 26.50 46.86
CA GLU A 380 -10.79 27.78 47.20
C GLU A 380 -10.35 28.55 45.95
N GLN A 381 -10.08 27.85 44.85
CA GLN A 381 -9.69 28.41 43.56
C GLN A 381 -10.06 27.47 42.41
N PRO A 382 -10.36 28.00 41.21
CA PRO A 382 -10.57 27.16 40.04
C PRO A 382 -9.24 26.54 39.58
N LEU A 383 -9.25 25.22 39.45
CA LEU A 383 -8.20 24.40 38.84
C LEU A 383 -8.73 23.76 37.56
N GLY A 384 -7.85 23.20 36.73
CA GLY A 384 -8.21 22.64 35.42
C GLY A 384 -8.76 21.21 35.51
N PRO A 385 -10.05 20.97 35.24
CA PRO A 385 -10.61 19.63 35.12
C PRO A 385 -10.23 19.00 33.77
N GLY A 386 -10.42 17.70 33.64
CA GLY A 386 -10.14 16.97 32.41
C GLY A 386 -11.20 17.18 31.33
N GLY A 387 -10.79 17.09 30.07
CA GLY A 387 -11.71 16.98 28.94
C GLY A 387 -12.30 15.57 28.82
N GLY A 388 -13.57 15.45 28.44
CA GLY A 388 -14.22 14.16 28.18
C GLY A 388 -13.74 13.49 26.89
N GLY A 389 -13.67 12.17 26.84
CA GLY A 389 -13.31 11.42 25.64
C GLY A 389 -14.43 11.40 24.60
N ALA A 390 -14.08 11.25 23.33
CA ALA A 390 -15.06 11.12 22.25
C ALA A 390 -15.76 9.76 22.26
N GLY A 391 -16.93 9.70 21.61
CA GLY A 391 -17.56 8.42 21.27
C GLY A 391 -16.80 7.64 20.20
N GLY A 392 -16.99 6.33 20.21
CA GLY A 392 -16.31 5.35 19.38
C GLY A 392 -16.99 5.08 18.04
N ARG A 393 -16.71 3.92 17.44
CA ARG A 393 -17.34 3.52 16.16
C ARG A 393 -17.98 2.14 16.24
N VAL A 394 -19.20 2.02 15.72
CA VAL A 394 -19.97 0.78 15.73
C VAL A 394 -20.32 0.37 14.31
N LEU A 395 -20.12 -0.92 13.98
CA LEU A 395 -20.66 -1.58 12.79
C LEU A 395 -21.62 -2.68 13.23
N LEU A 396 -22.88 -2.58 12.80
CA LEU A 396 -23.87 -3.65 12.91
C LEU A 396 -24.23 -4.11 11.51
N GLN A 397 -24.10 -5.41 11.23
CA GLN A 397 -24.53 -5.98 9.96
C GLN A 397 -25.43 -7.19 10.22
N SER A 398 -26.68 -7.13 9.75
CA SER A 398 -27.62 -8.26 9.80
C SER A 398 -28.86 -7.94 8.97
N LYS A 399 -29.74 -8.93 8.77
CA LYS A 399 -31.05 -8.69 8.14
C LYS A 399 -32.01 -7.94 9.06
N ALA A 400 -31.91 -8.16 10.37
CA ALA A 400 -32.73 -7.51 11.38
C ALA A 400 -31.88 -7.18 12.61
N THR A 401 -31.93 -5.93 13.05
CA THR A 401 -31.14 -5.40 14.18
C THR A 401 -32.06 -4.91 15.29
N LEU A 402 -31.83 -5.40 16.50
CA LEU A 402 -32.54 -5.11 17.75
C LEU A 402 -31.50 -4.89 18.85
N CYS A 403 -30.81 -3.76 18.77
CA CYS A 403 -29.74 -3.39 19.69
C CYS A 403 -29.93 -1.94 20.13
N ALA A 404 -29.82 -1.67 21.42
CA ALA A 404 -29.75 -0.32 21.95
C ALA A 404 -28.32 0.20 21.80
N LEU A 405 -28.16 1.36 21.16
CA LEU A 405 -26.85 1.93 20.82
C LEU A 405 -26.48 3.07 21.77
N ASN A 406 -25.24 3.10 22.25
CA ASN A 406 -24.67 4.26 22.91
C ASN A 406 -23.23 4.54 22.45
N VAL A 407 -23.06 5.62 21.72
CA VAL A 407 -21.75 6.13 21.26
C VAL A 407 -21.54 7.58 21.72
N SER A 408 -22.10 7.97 22.87
CA SER A 408 -21.98 9.33 23.38
C SER A 408 -20.53 9.70 23.72
N ALA A 409 -20.23 10.99 23.71
CA ALA A 409 -19.00 11.49 24.34
C ALA A 409 -19.09 11.34 25.86
N GLY A 410 -17.93 11.31 26.51
CA GLY A 410 -17.82 11.50 27.95
C GLY A 410 -18.01 12.97 28.32
N ASN A 411 -18.53 13.21 29.53
CA ASN A 411 -18.71 14.57 30.04
C ASN A 411 -17.35 15.22 30.37
N ALA A 412 -17.27 16.54 30.23
CA ALA A 412 -16.17 17.33 30.78
C ALA A 412 -16.16 17.24 32.32
N GLY A 413 -14.96 17.18 32.89
CA GLY A 413 -14.78 17.31 34.33
C GLY A 413 -15.22 18.69 34.83
N GLN A 414 -15.55 18.76 36.11
CA GLN A 414 -16.00 19.96 36.80
C GLN A 414 -14.97 20.45 37.82
N SER A 415 -14.95 21.76 38.01
CA SER A 415 -14.19 22.39 39.08
C SER A 415 -15.03 22.45 40.35
N GLY A 416 -14.43 22.07 41.48
CA GLY A 416 -15.03 22.17 42.81
C GLY A 416 -15.23 23.61 43.28
N PHE A 417 -14.60 24.60 42.62
CA PHE A 417 -14.81 26.01 42.92
C PHE A 417 -16.24 26.45 42.55
N PRO A 418 -17.03 26.99 43.50
CA PRO A 418 -18.41 27.40 43.24
C PRO A 418 -18.52 28.38 42.06
N GLY A 419 -19.31 28.00 41.06
CA GLY A 419 -19.56 28.82 39.87
C GLY A 419 -18.52 28.72 38.76
N ALA A 420 -17.44 27.94 38.92
CA ALA A 420 -16.45 27.73 37.85
C ALA A 420 -16.88 26.73 36.77
N GLY A 421 -17.89 25.90 37.02
CA GLY A 421 -18.33 24.87 36.06
C GLY A 421 -17.17 23.97 35.62
N SER A 422 -16.99 23.76 34.32
CA SER A 422 -15.88 22.97 33.78
C SER A 422 -14.54 23.71 33.71
N ASN A 423 -14.50 25.00 34.10
CA ASN A 423 -13.33 25.87 33.99
C ASN A 423 -12.64 25.79 32.60
N GLY A 424 -13.45 25.76 31.54
CA GLY A 424 -12.99 25.67 30.15
C GLY A 424 -12.75 24.26 29.62
N ALA A 425 -12.96 23.20 30.42
CA ALA A 425 -12.92 21.83 29.92
C ALA A 425 -14.14 21.52 29.04
N GLY A 426 -13.94 20.71 28.00
CA GLY A 426 -14.96 20.28 27.05
C GLY A 426 -15.12 18.75 26.98
N PRO A 427 -16.06 18.23 26.17
CA PRO A 427 -17.14 18.99 25.53
C PRO A 427 -18.08 19.59 26.59
N ALA A 428 -18.45 20.86 26.42
CA ALA A 428 -19.24 21.61 27.40
C ALA A 428 -20.73 21.27 27.26
N GLY A 429 -21.16 20.12 27.76
CA GLY A 429 -22.54 19.63 27.58
C GLY A 429 -22.74 18.94 26.24
N GLY A 430 -23.49 17.85 26.26
CA GLY A 430 -23.67 16.96 25.11
C GLY A 430 -24.01 17.71 23.82
N ILE A 431 -23.34 17.29 22.74
CA ILE A 431 -23.47 17.75 21.36
C ILE A 431 -23.35 19.29 21.17
N ASP A 432 -22.16 19.74 20.78
CA ASP A 432 -21.94 21.03 20.11
C ASP A 432 -22.27 22.34 20.84
N ALA A 433 -22.28 22.36 22.18
CA ALA A 433 -22.29 23.63 22.89
C ALA A 433 -20.88 24.23 22.91
N GLY A 434 -20.69 25.30 22.13
CA GLY A 434 -19.57 26.23 22.32
C GLY A 434 -19.43 26.57 23.81
N THR A 435 -18.19 26.64 24.29
CA THR A 435 -17.96 26.92 25.72
C THR A 435 -18.66 28.24 26.12
N PRO A 436 -19.29 28.34 27.31
CA PRO A 436 -19.85 29.59 27.83
C PRO A 436 -18.82 30.74 27.90
N ASP A 437 -17.53 30.39 27.81
CA ASP A 437 -16.39 31.28 28.03
C ASP A 437 -15.58 31.59 26.75
N GLY A 438 -16.18 31.41 25.56
CA GLY A 438 -15.63 31.94 24.30
C GLY A 438 -14.48 31.15 23.65
N GLY A 439 -14.19 29.93 24.09
CA GLY A 439 -13.35 28.99 23.34
C GLY A 439 -14.15 28.27 22.25
N ALA A 440 -13.81 28.52 20.99
CA ALA A 440 -14.41 27.81 19.85
C ALA A 440 -14.05 26.32 19.85
N SER A 441 -15.03 25.43 19.71
CA SER A 441 -14.79 24.03 19.33
C SER A 441 -14.50 23.99 17.83
N THR A 442 -13.21 23.99 17.46
CA THR A 442 -12.80 24.13 16.05
C THR A 442 -12.83 22.83 15.24
N GLY A 443 -13.63 21.81 15.60
CA GLY A 443 -13.45 20.49 14.99
C GLY A 443 -14.67 19.56 14.76
N GLY A 444 -15.90 19.94 15.08
CA GLY A 444 -17.06 19.07 14.83
C GLY A 444 -17.41 18.15 16.01
N PRO A 445 -18.30 17.15 15.82
CA PRO A 445 -19.01 16.54 16.94
C PRO A 445 -18.13 15.60 17.76
N SER A 446 -18.37 15.54 19.09
CA SER A 446 -17.70 14.61 20.00
C SER A 446 -18.35 13.22 20.07
N VAL A 447 -19.54 13.06 19.49
CA VAL A 447 -20.25 11.78 19.43
C VAL A 447 -19.58 10.82 18.44
N GLY A 448 -19.68 9.53 18.72
CA GLY A 448 -19.19 8.48 17.84
C GLY A 448 -20.09 8.26 16.61
N THR A 449 -19.71 7.27 15.78
CA THR A 449 -20.46 6.94 14.55
C THR A 449 -20.99 5.52 14.58
N VAL A 450 -22.21 5.32 14.07
CA VAL A 450 -22.81 4.00 13.88
C VAL A 450 -23.02 3.77 12.39
N GLN A 451 -22.61 2.61 11.90
CA GLN A 451 -22.94 2.11 10.58
C GLN A 451 -23.77 0.84 10.71
N GLU A 452 -25.03 0.91 10.29
CA GLU A 452 -25.91 -0.25 10.20
C GLU A 452 -26.04 -0.69 8.75
N LEU A 453 -25.77 -1.97 8.50
CA LEU A 453 -25.96 -2.61 7.21
C LEU A 453 -27.11 -3.62 7.34
N ALA A 454 -28.27 -3.25 6.81
CA ALA A 454 -29.47 -4.07 6.79
C ALA A 454 -29.40 -5.19 5.74
N LEU A 455 -28.29 -5.94 5.74
CA LEU A 455 -28.04 -7.09 4.89
C LEU A 455 -27.31 -8.17 5.68
N SER A 456 -27.64 -9.43 5.44
CA SER A 456 -27.00 -10.57 6.09
C SER A 456 -25.49 -10.59 5.86
N PHE A 457 -24.70 -10.82 6.91
CA PHE A 457 -23.29 -11.14 6.71
C PHE A 457 -23.17 -12.42 5.89
N GLN A 458 -22.49 -12.39 4.75
CA GLN A 458 -22.26 -13.57 3.93
C GLN A 458 -20.86 -13.48 3.34
N VAL A 459 -20.18 -14.62 3.26
CA VAL A 459 -18.96 -14.73 2.45
C VAL A 459 -19.42 -14.94 1.01
N PRO A 460 -18.94 -14.13 0.04
CA PRO A 460 -19.28 -14.35 -1.36
C PRO A 460 -18.91 -15.77 -1.78
N THR A 461 -19.67 -16.36 -2.69
CA THR A 461 -19.30 -17.66 -3.27
C THR A 461 -18.07 -17.51 -4.15
N ALA A 462 -17.24 -18.55 -4.22
CA ALA A 462 -16.13 -18.59 -5.15
C ALA A 462 -16.66 -18.47 -6.59
N PRO A 463 -16.14 -17.54 -7.41
CA PRO A 463 -16.50 -17.46 -8.81
C PRO A 463 -16.18 -18.77 -9.54
N VAL A 464 -16.94 -19.04 -10.60
CA VAL A 464 -16.69 -20.15 -11.52
C VAL A 464 -16.39 -19.55 -12.89
N ILE A 465 -15.19 -19.81 -13.41
CA ILE A 465 -14.81 -19.41 -14.76
C ILE A 465 -15.44 -20.38 -15.75
N THR A 466 -16.19 -19.85 -16.71
CA THR A 466 -16.84 -20.61 -17.78
C THR A 466 -16.15 -20.41 -19.14
N LEU A 467 -15.49 -19.27 -19.34
CA LEU A 467 -14.59 -19.04 -20.46
C LEU A 467 -13.32 -18.31 -19.98
N PRO A 468 -12.14 -18.69 -20.49
CA PRO A 468 -11.88 -19.83 -21.37
C PRO A 468 -12.20 -21.18 -20.71
N VAL A 469 -12.41 -22.24 -21.51
CA VAL A 469 -12.47 -23.61 -20.99
C VAL A 469 -11.05 -24.17 -20.81
N ALA A 470 -10.89 -25.18 -19.95
CA ALA A 470 -9.57 -25.76 -19.67
C ALA A 470 -8.92 -26.33 -20.94
N GLY A 471 -7.69 -25.88 -21.23
CA GLY A 471 -6.92 -26.23 -22.42
C GLY A 471 -7.35 -25.48 -23.70
N GLN A 472 -8.23 -24.49 -23.61
CA GLN A 472 -8.66 -23.72 -24.77
C GLN A 472 -7.48 -22.98 -25.43
N VAL A 473 -7.40 -23.07 -26.76
CA VAL A 473 -6.53 -22.20 -27.56
C VAL A 473 -7.37 -21.01 -28.02
N SER A 474 -7.07 -19.82 -27.52
CA SER A 474 -7.71 -18.58 -27.92
C SER A 474 -7.32 -18.21 -29.36
N THR A 475 -8.23 -17.56 -30.07
CA THR A 475 -7.97 -16.99 -31.40
C THR A 475 -7.58 -15.51 -31.34
N THR A 476 -7.44 -14.94 -30.14
CA THR A 476 -7.08 -13.54 -29.90
C THR A 476 -6.16 -13.43 -28.69
N THR A 477 -5.31 -12.39 -28.68
CA THR A 477 -4.47 -12.02 -27.53
C THR A 477 -5.26 -11.35 -26.41
N ARG A 478 -6.54 -11.01 -26.62
CA ARG A 478 -7.45 -10.44 -25.61
C ARG A 478 -8.65 -11.36 -25.36
N PRO A 479 -8.44 -12.60 -24.89
CA PRO A 479 -9.53 -13.53 -24.68
C PRO A 479 -10.53 -12.98 -23.68
N ARG A 480 -11.81 -13.12 -24.00
CA ARG A 480 -12.87 -12.80 -23.05
C ARG A 480 -12.85 -13.83 -21.92
N ILE A 481 -12.78 -13.33 -20.69
CA ILE A 481 -12.96 -14.10 -19.48
C ILE A 481 -14.43 -13.97 -19.08
N GLU A 482 -15.14 -15.09 -19.03
CA GLU A 482 -16.52 -15.14 -18.55
C GLU A 482 -16.64 -16.11 -17.39
N GLY A 483 -17.61 -15.85 -16.53
CA GLY A 483 -17.92 -16.75 -15.45
C GLY A 483 -19.21 -16.40 -14.74
N LYS A 484 -19.45 -17.14 -13.65
CA LYS A 484 -20.55 -16.90 -12.73
C LYS A 484 -20.03 -16.59 -11.34
N ALA A 485 -20.67 -15.67 -10.64
CA ALA A 485 -20.45 -15.38 -9.23
C ALA A 485 -21.81 -15.12 -8.54
N GLY A 486 -21.78 -14.93 -7.22
CA GLY A 486 -22.98 -14.57 -6.46
C GLY A 486 -23.61 -13.27 -6.96
N THR A 487 -24.94 -13.16 -6.83
CA THR A 487 -25.72 -12.00 -7.26
C THR A 487 -25.86 -10.93 -6.17
N ASP A 488 -25.29 -11.16 -4.99
CA ASP A 488 -25.43 -10.29 -3.81
C ASP A 488 -24.51 -9.05 -3.88
N GLY A 489 -24.25 -8.55 -5.09
CA GLY A 489 -23.42 -7.39 -5.39
C GLY A 489 -21.91 -7.51 -5.14
N PRO A 490 -21.25 -8.68 -5.31
CA PRO A 490 -19.81 -8.73 -5.16
C PRO A 490 -19.07 -8.04 -6.32
N VAL A 491 -17.85 -7.60 -6.06
CA VAL A 491 -16.86 -7.26 -7.10
C VAL A 491 -16.02 -8.51 -7.36
N VAL A 492 -15.97 -8.97 -8.61
CA VAL A 492 -15.14 -10.10 -9.03
C VAL A 492 -13.80 -9.56 -9.54
N HIS A 493 -12.71 -9.97 -8.89
CA HIS A 493 -11.34 -9.71 -9.32
C HIS A 493 -10.87 -10.88 -10.18
N ILE A 494 -10.37 -10.57 -11.37
CA ILE A 494 -9.89 -11.56 -12.33
C ILE A 494 -8.38 -11.43 -12.46
N LEU A 495 -7.69 -12.56 -12.36
CA LEU A 495 -6.24 -12.63 -12.44
C LEU A 495 -5.82 -13.57 -13.55
N ILE A 496 -4.78 -13.19 -14.29
CA ILE A 496 -4.10 -14.02 -15.27
C ILE A 496 -2.62 -14.07 -14.86
N ASP A 497 -2.08 -15.29 -14.71
CA ASP A 497 -0.72 -15.56 -14.26
C ASP A 497 -0.36 -14.89 -12.92
N GLY A 498 -1.35 -14.81 -12.03
CA GLY A 498 -1.23 -14.17 -10.72
C GLY A 498 -1.31 -12.64 -10.74
N ARG A 499 -1.42 -11.99 -11.92
CA ARG A 499 -1.61 -10.54 -12.06
C ARG A 499 -3.10 -10.22 -12.23
N GLU A 500 -3.60 -9.26 -11.46
CA GLU A 500 -4.97 -8.76 -11.64
C GLU A 500 -5.10 -8.03 -12.97
N VAL A 501 -5.99 -8.50 -13.83
CA VAL A 501 -6.24 -7.93 -15.17
C VAL A 501 -7.51 -7.08 -15.22
N GLY A 502 -8.34 -7.15 -14.17
CA GLY A 502 -9.47 -6.26 -13.99
C GLY A 502 -10.45 -6.73 -12.92
N MET A 503 -11.44 -5.87 -12.69
CA MET A 503 -12.53 -6.08 -11.76
C MET A 503 -13.86 -5.90 -12.48
N VAL A 504 -14.87 -6.70 -12.14
CA VAL A 504 -16.19 -6.64 -12.76
C VAL A 504 -17.28 -6.97 -11.74
N VAL A 505 -18.40 -6.24 -11.80
CA VAL A 505 -19.60 -6.57 -11.03
C VAL A 505 -20.45 -7.54 -11.87
N PRO A 506 -20.85 -8.71 -11.36
CA PRO A 506 -21.73 -9.63 -12.07
C PRO A 506 -23.10 -9.00 -12.36
N GLY A 507 -23.72 -9.41 -13.47
CA GLY A 507 -25.10 -9.08 -13.79
C GLY A 507 -26.10 -9.69 -12.80
N ALA A 508 -27.37 -9.33 -12.93
CA ALA A 508 -28.45 -9.85 -12.07
C ALA A 508 -28.66 -11.38 -12.19
N ASP A 509 -28.15 -11.99 -13.25
CA ASP A 509 -28.10 -13.44 -13.49
C ASP A 509 -26.81 -14.10 -12.96
N GLY A 510 -25.94 -13.32 -12.33
CA GLY A 510 -24.66 -13.74 -11.76
C GLY A 510 -23.55 -13.86 -12.80
N VAL A 511 -23.78 -13.52 -14.07
CA VAL A 511 -22.78 -13.64 -15.13
C VAL A 511 -21.86 -12.42 -15.11
N PHE A 512 -20.56 -12.65 -15.18
CA PHE A 512 -19.56 -11.60 -15.40
C PHE A 512 -18.79 -11.86 -16.69
N SER A 513 -18.31 -10.78 -17.31
CA SER A 513 -17.50 -10.83 -18.52
C SER A 513 -16.47 -9.70 -18.51
N LEU A 514 -15.22 -10.03 -18.76
CA LEU A 514 -14.11 -9.07 -18.86
C LEU A 514 -13.21 -9.47 -20.03
N ALA A 515 -12.85 -8.50 -20.87
CA ALA A 515 -11.73 -8.66 -21.79
C ALA A 515 -10.52 -7.89 -21.22
N PRO A 516 -9.32 -8.49 -21.16
CA PRO A 516 -8.11 -7.78 -20.74
C PRO A 516 -7.88 -6.50 -21.56
N PHE A 517 -7.65 -5.38 -20.87
CA PHE A 517 -7.33 -4.10 -21.52
C PHE A 517 -5.94 -4.07 -22.14
N ALA A 518 -5.01 -4.93 -21.69
CA ALA A 518 -3.75 -5.18 -22.37
C ALA A 518 -3.81 -6.58 -23.01
N PRO A 519 -3.26 -6.76 -24.22
CA PRO A 519 -3.17 -8.08 -24.83
C PRO A 519 -2.22 -8.94 -24.00
N LEU A 520 -2.53 -10.22 -23.93
CA LEU A 520 -1.68 -11.21 -23.31
C LEU A 520 -0.60 -11.63 -24.30
N VAL A 521 0.60 -11.90 -23.79
CA VAL A 521 1.69 -12.46 -24.58
C VAL A 521 1.29 -13.80 -25.18
N ALA A 522 1.89 -14.23 -26.29
CA ALA A 522 1.61 -15.55 -26.85
C ALA A 522 2.10 -16.67 -25.92
N GLY A 523 1.28 -17.69 -25.75
CA GLY A 523 1.65 -18.88 -24.96
C GLY A 523 0.63 -19.25 -23.89
N ASP A 524 1.08 -20.04 -22.93
CA ASP A 524 0.22 -20.60 -21.89
C ASP A 524 -0.04 -19.60 -20.77
N HIS A 525 -1.30 -19.55 -20.34
CA HIS A 525 -1.80 -18.70 -19.28
C HIS A 525 -2.67 -19.48 -18.30
N GLU A 526 -2.74 -18.99 -17.07
CA GLU A 526 -3.65 -19.48 -16.04
C GLU A 526 -4.54 -18.34 -15.52
N VAL A 527 -5.86 -18.49 -15.64
CA VAL A 527 -6.83 -17.54 -15.10
C VAL A 527 -7.47 -18.06 -13.81
N THR A 528 -7.59 -17.17 -12.83
CA THR A 528 -8.34 -17.36 -11.58
C THR A 528 -9.22 -16.15 -11.32
N ALA A 529 -10.26 -16.32 -10.50
CA ALA A 529 -11.11 -15.22 -10.07
C ALA A 529 -11.54 -15.39 -8.61
N TRP A 530 -11.69 -14.29 -7.88
CA TRP A 530 -12.28 -14.27 -6.54
C TRP A 530 -13.24 -13.09 -6.43
N ALA A 531 -14.11 -13.12 -5.44
CA ALA A 531 -15.17 -12.13 -5.25
C ALA A 531 -15.03 -11.46 -3.89
N GLU A 532 -15.23 -10.15 -3.80
CA GLU A 532 -15.38 -9.44 -2.52
C GLU A 532 -16.71 -8.74 -2.39
N ALA A 533 -17.22 -8.73 -1.16
CA ALA A 533 -18.35 -7.92 -0.78
C ALA A 533 -18.21 -7.52 0.68
N VAL A 534 -18.42 -6.23 0.98
CA VAL A 534 -18.56 -5.72 2.36
C VAL A 534 -17.36 -6.11 3.26
N GLY A 535 -16.15 -5.98 2.73
CA GLY A 535 -14.89 -6.24 3.46
C GLY A 535 -14.60 -7.72 3.76
N VAL A 536 -15.28 -8.66 3.08
CA VAL A 536 -14.93 -10.09 3.06
C VAL A 536 -14.82 -10.59 1.64
N ALA A 537 -14.07 -11.67 1.44
CA ALA A 537 -13.76 -12.21 0.13
C ALA A 537 -14.02 -13.72 0.05
N SER A 538 -14.33 -14.20 -1.14
CA SER A 538 -14.49 -15.62 -1.39
C SER A 538 -13.13 -16.33 -1.51
N LEU A 539 -13.19 -17.66 -1.52
CA LEU A 539 -12.08 -18.46 -2.04
C LEU A 539 -11.88 -18.17 -3.54
N ALA A 540 -10.65 -18.30 -4.01
CA ALA A 540 -10.37 -18.27 -5.43
C ALA A 540 -11.07 -19.41 -6.19
N SER A 541 -11.44 -19.15 -7.43
CA SER A 541 -11.94 -20.14 -8.37
C SER A 541 -10.91 -21.24 -8.58
N THR A 542 -11.36 -22.40 -9.06
CA THR A 542 -10.44 -23.37 -9.66
C THR A 542 -9.68 -22.70 -10.82
N PRO A 543 -8.33 -22.80 -10.87
CA PRO A 543 -7.57 -22.23 -11.96
C PRO A 543 -7.93 -22.87 -13.29
N VAL A 544 -8.04 -22.05 -14.35
CA VAL A 544 -8.30 -22.52 -15.71
C VAL A 544 -7.12 -22.14 -16.60
N ARG A 545 -6.53 -23.14 -17.26
CA ARG A 545 -5.41 -22.93 -18.19
C ARG A 545 -5.91 -22.79 -19.62
N PHE A 546 -5.31 -21.88 -20.37
CA PHE A 546 -5.60 -21.63 -21.78
C PHE A 546 -4.34 -21.10 -22.47
N THR A 547 -4.34 -21.06 -23.80
CA THR A 547 -3.21 -20.56 -24.59
C THR A 547 -3.68 -19.41 -25.48
N THR A 548 -2.87 -18.38 -25.65
CA THR A 548 -3.09 -17.27 -26.59
C THR A 548 -2.26 -17.45 -27.86
N PRO A 549 -2.74 -16.93 -29.00
CA PRO A 549 -2.06 -17.11 -30.27
C PRO A 549 -0.84 -16.19 -30.38
N THR A 550 0.11 -16.59 -31.21
CA THR A 550 1.10 -15.68 -31.78
C THR A 550 0.43 -14.83 -32.85
N VAL A 551 0.62 -13.50 -32.81
CA VAL A 551 0.16 -12.62 -33.88
C VAL A 551 1.09 -12.74 -35.08
N VAL A 552 0.50 -13.04 -36.24
CA VAL A 552 1.22 -13.26 -37.49
C VAL A 552 0.70 -12.33 -38.58
N LEU A 553 1.58 -11.96 -39.51
CA LEU A 553 1.30 -11.28 -40.75
C LEU A 553 0.68 -12.24 -41.78
N ALA A 554 0.09 -11.68 -42.85
CA ALA A 554 -0.51 -12.47 -43.93
C ALA A 554 0.49 -13.39 -44.66
N ASP A 555 1.78 -13.09 -44.61
CA ASP A 555 2.88 -13.89 -45.18
C ASP A 555 3.45 -14.94 -44.22
N GLY A 556 2.92 -15.00 -42.99
CA GLY A 556 3.37 -15.90 -41.92
C GLY A 556 4.51 -15.35 -41.06
N GLY A 557 4.97 -14.12 -41.28
CA GLY A 557 5.89 -13.42 -40.39
C GLY A 557 5.28 -13.20 -39.01
N VAL A 558 6.05 -13.34 -37.94
CA VAL A 558 5.56 -13.07 -36.58
C VAL A 558 5.65 -11.58 -36.32
N VAL A 559 4.59 -10.98 -35.78
CA VAL A 559 4.64 -9.59 -35.32
C VAL A 559 5.45 -9.55 -34.03
N ASP A 560 6.66 -9.03 -34.14
CA ASP A 560 7.57 -8.85 -33.02
C ASP A 560 7.22 -7.61 -32.19
N MET A 561 7.75 -7.58 -30.97
CA MET A 561 7.63 -6.44 -30.07
C MET A 561 8.16 -5.15 -30.74
N ALA A 562 7.37 -4.08 -30.67
CA ALA A 562 7.84 -2.75 -31.07
C ALA A 562 8.85 -2.22 -30.03
N VAL A 563 9.87 -1.51 -30.52
CA VAL A 563 10.91 -0.88 -29.70
C VAL A 563 10.65 0.61 -29.68
N LEU A 564 10.39 1.16 -28.50
CA LEU A 564 10.39 2.60 -28.27
C LEU A 564 11.84 3.08 -28.12
N VAL A 565 12.22 4.11 -28.85
CA VAL A 565 13.57 4.70 -28.84
C VAL A 565 13.57 6.03 -28.09
N VAL A 566 12.52 6.83 -28.24
CA VAL A 566 12.33 8.11 -27.55
C VAL A 566 10.89 8.22 -27.05
N PRO A 567 10.66 8.66 -25.80
CA PRO A 567 11.66 8.90 -24.76
C PRO A 567 12.30 7.61 -24.25
N ALA A 568 13.48 7.72 -23.66
CA ALA A 568 14.13 6.66 -22.89
C ALA A 568 13.69 6.73 -21.41
N ASN A 569 13.96 5.65 -20.67
CA ASN A 569 13.56 5.58 -19.26
C ASN A 569 14.32 6.62 -18.42
N GLY A 570 13.58 7.51 -17.75
CA GLY A 570 14.11 8.61 -16.95
C GLY A 570 14.25 9.94 -17.68
N ASP A 571 13.84 10.03 -18.95
CA ASP A 571 13.90 11.28 -19.71
C ASP A 571 12.90 12.32 -19.20
N THR A 572 13.26 13.60 -19.36
CA THR A 572 12.37 14.74 -19.15
C THR A 572 11.84 15.29 -20.47
N THR A 573 10.54 15.55 -20.55
CA THR A 573 9.84 15.94 -21.77
C THR A 573 8.92 17.14 -21.54
N SER A 574 8.53 17.83 -22.62
CA SER A 574 7.48 18.85 -22.55
C SER A 574 6.09 18.23 -22.43
N PRO A 575 5.03 19.02 -22.17
CA PRO A 575 3.64 18.54 -22.14
C PRO A 575 3.16 17.88 -23.44
N THR A 576 3.86 18.08 -24.56
CA THR A 576 3.59 17.40 -25.83
C THR A 576 4.82 16.55 -26.23
N PRO A 577 5.04 15.38 -25.61
CA PRO A 577 6.18 14.54 -25.95
C PRO A 577 6.07 13.91 -27.35
N LEU A 578 7.23 13.65 -27.96
CA LEU A 578 7.36 12.82 -29.16
C LEU A 578 7.70 11.38 -28.75
N PHE A 579 6.91 10.43 -29.23
CA PHE A 579 7.19 9.01 -29.15
C PHE A 579 7.67 8.51 -30.50
N ALA A 580 8.85 7.91 -30.57
CA ALA A 580 9.41 7.38 -31.82
C ALA A 580 10.17 6.09 -31.59
N GLY A 581 10.14 5.20 -32.59
CA GLY A 581 10.79 3.90 -32.48
C GLY A 581 10.67 3.06 -33.74
N THR A 582 10.88 1.75 -33.58
CA THR A 582 10.90 0.78 -34.68
C THR A 582 10.11 -0.48 -34.35
N THR A 583 9.58 -1.14 -35.37
CA THR A 583 9.04 -2.51 -35.32
C THR A 583 9.59 -3.28 -36.52
N THR A 584 9.98 -4.53 -36.32
CA THR A 584 10.58 -5.35 -37.39
C THR A 584 9.56 -5.84 -38.40
N ASN A 585 8.35 -6.20 -37.93
CA ASN A 585 7.31 -6.88 -38.70
C ASN A 585 5.91 -6.33 -38.42
N GLY A 586 5.80 -5.14 -37.81
CA GLY A 586 4.52 -4.47 -37.55
C GLY A 586 4.09 -3.56 -38.68
N ILE A 587 2.80 -3.57 -39.02
CA ILE A 587 2.20 -2.66 -40.02
C ILE A 587 1.83 -1.31 -39.39
N SER A 588 1.42 -1.33 -38.13
CA SER A 588 1.17 -0.14 -37.31
C SER A 588 1.66 -0.38 -35.90
N VAL A 589 1.76 0.69 -35.11
CA VAL A 589 2.19 0.66 -33.72
C VAL A 589 1.17 1.41 -32.86
N GLY A 590 0.68 0.75 -31.81
CA GLY A 590 -0.07 1.38 -30.73
C GLY A 590 0.88 2.01 -29.70
N VAL A 591 0.67 3.29 -29.39
CA VAL A 591 1.36 4.00 -28.32
C VAL A 591 0.39 4.24 -27.16
N VAL A 592 0.64 3.57 -26.03
CA VAL A 592 -0.22 3.60 -24.85
C VAL A 592 0.43 4.44 -23.75
N ILE A 593 -0.20 5.53 -23.36
CA ILE A 593 0.29 6.46 -22.33
C ILE A 593 -0.58 6.31 -21.09
N ASP A 594 0.03 6.09 -19.92
CA ASP A 594 -0.64 5.96 -18.60
C ASP A 594 -1.84 4.99 -18.56
N ASP A 595 -1.73 3.85 -19.25
CA ASP A 595 -2.81 2.87 -19.40
C ASP A 595 -4.08 3.43 -20.08
N GLY A 596 -3.95 4.53 -20.84
CA GLY A 596 -4.99 5.14 -21.66
C GLY A 596 -5.27 4.40 -22.97
N PRO A 597 -6.11 4.95 -23.87
CA PRO A 597 -6.42 4.33 -25.15
C PRO A 597 -5.19 4.26 -26.08
N ASP A 598 -5.26 3.35 -27.06
CA ASP A 598 -4.21 3.19 -28.07
C ASP A 598 -4.14 4.36 -29.05
N ASN A 599 -2.96 4.98 -29.14
CA ASN A 599 -2.65 5.94 -30.18
C ASN A 599 -2.00 5.20 -31.36
N ILE A 600 -2.84 4.74 -32.29
CA ILE A 600 -2.38 3.91 -33.42
C ILE A 600 -1.74 4.79 -34.50
N VAL A 601 -0.46 4.54 -34.79
CA VAL A 601 0.30 5.20 -35.86
C VAL A 601 0.85 4.18 -36.86
N PRO A 602 0.89 4.51 -38.16
CA PRO A 602 1.47 3.60 -39.16
C PRO A 602 2.98 3.46 -38.96
N ALA A 603 3.51 2.27 -39.19
CA ALA A 603 4.94 2.06 -39.38
C ALA A 603 5.30 2.31 -40.86
N ASP A 604 6.45 2.92 -41.13
CA ASP A 604 6.93 3.06 -42.50
C ASP A 604 7.51 1.73 -43.04
N LEU A 605 7.91 1.70 -44.32
CA LEU A 605 8.46 0.50 -44.96
C LEU A 605 9.80 0.01 -44.35
N LEU A 606 10.40 0.81 -43.47
CA LEU A 606 11.59 0.46 -42.69
C LEU A 606 11.23 0.12 -41.23
N GLY A 607 9.94 0.00 -40.91
CA GLY A 607 9.44 -0.34 -39.59
C GLY A 607 9.40 0.82 -38.61
N ARG A 608 9.62 2.07 -39.04
CA ARG A 608 9.72 3.22 -38.11
C ARG A 608 8.35 3.83 -37.85
N PHE A 609 8.10 4.23 -36.61
CA PHE A 609 6.88 4.94 -36.23
C PHE A 609 7.20 6.24 -35.48
N ARG A 610 6.25 7.18 -35.51
CA ARG A 610 6.28 8.40 -34.70
C ARG A 610 4.87 8.81 -34.27
N PHE A 611 4.73 9.25 -33.03
CA PHE A 611 3.51 9.82 -32.48
C PHE A 611 3.84 11.07 -31.65
N GLN A 612 3.27 12.20 -32.03
CA GLN A 612 3.43 13.46 -31.32
C GLN A 612 2.15 13.74 -30.56
N VAL A 613 2.22 13.89 -29.23
CA VAL A 613 1.04 14.26 -28.43
C VAL A 613 0.53 15.63 -28.91
N PRO A 614 -0.74 15.76 -29.30
CA PRO A 614 -1.28 17.02 -29.78
C PRO A 614 -1.45 18.02 -28.64
N GLN A 615 -1.35 19.31 -28.94
CA GLN A 615 -1.40 20.37 -27.93
C GLN A 615 -2.71 20.40 -27.13
N GLU A 616 -3.83 19.95 -27.73
CA GLU A 616 -5.13 19.87 -27.06
C GLU A 616 -5.21 18.73 -26.03
N GLU A 617 -4.30 17.76 -26.12
CA GLU A 617 -4.19 16.60 -25.21
C GLU A 617 -2.86 16.62 -24.46
N ALA A 618 -2.29 17.81 -24.25
CA ALA A 618 -1.02 17.97 -23.55
C ALA A 618 -1.06 17.27 -22.17
N LEU A 619 -0.02 16.48 -21.91
CA LEU A 619 0.16 15.77 -20.66
C LEU A 619 0.39 16.74 -19.50
N SER A 620 -0.09 16.38 -18.32
CA SER A 620 0.17 17.14 -17.09
C SER A 620 1.65 17.14 -16.71
N VAL A 621 2.10 18.09 -15.89
CA VAL A 621 3.43 18.01 -15.27
C VAL A 621 3.47 16.85 -14.27
N GLY A 622 4.56 16.07 -14.29
CA GLY A 622 4.78 14.96 -13.38
C GLY A 622 5.35 13.73 -14.08
N VAL A 623 5.40 12.61 -13.36
CA VAL A 623 5.90 11.33 -13.91
C VAL A 623 4.78 10.64 -14.68
N HIS A 624 5.12 10.17 -15.88
CA HIS A 624 4.27 9.45 -16.82
C HIS A 624 4.93 8.13 -17.23
N LYS A 625 4.14 7.23 -17.82
CA LYS A 625 4.63 5.99 -18.42
C LYS A 625 4.07 5.75 -19.82
N VAL A 626 4.85 5.06 -20.64
CA VAL A 626 4.45 4.65 -21.98
C VAL A 626 4.86 3.21 -22.28
N THR A 627 4.05 2.52 -23.06
CA THR A 627 4.37 1.26 -23.72
C THR A 627 4.03 1.34 -25.21
N VAL A 628 4.70 0.53 -26.03
CA VAL A 628 4.40 0.40 -27.46
C VAL A 628 4.21 -1.05 -27.87
N HIS A 629 3.41 -1.28 -28.89
CA HIS A 629 3.22 -2.61 -29.46
C HIS A 629 2.88 -2.52 -30.94
N ALA A 630 3.27 -3.54 -31.71
CA ALA A 630 3.03 -3.60 -33.13
C ALA A 630 1.75 -4.38 -33.46
N HIS A 631 1.11 -4.06 -34.60
CA HIS A 631 -0.07 -4.76 -35.11
C HIS A 631 0.16 -5.40 -36.48
N ASN A 632 -0.59 -6.47 -36.78
CA ASN A 632 -0.67 -7.04 -38.14
C ASN A 632 -1.70 -6.28 -39.02
N GLU A 633 -1.94 -6.79 -40.24
CA GLU A 633 -2.89 -6.22 -41.20
C GLU A 633 -4.35 -6.27 -40.72
N ALA A 634 -4.68 -7.18 -39.79
CA ALA A 634 -6.00 -7.29 -39.18
C ALA A 634 -6.17 -6.37 -37.96
N GLY A 635 -5.12 -5.65 -37.55
CA GLY A 635 -5.11 -4.82 -36.35
C GLY A 635 -5.04 -5.64 -35.06
N GLU A 636 -4.50 -6.86 -35.10
CA GLU A 636 -4.28 -7.68 -33.91
C GLU A 636 -2.98 -7.30 -33.21
N ASP A 637 -3.01 -7.27 -31.88
CA ASP A 637 -1.92 -6.74 -31.08
C ASP A 637 -0.83 -7.76 -30.79
N GLY A 638 0.37 -7.47 -31.27
CA GLY A 638 1.60 -8.19 -30.89
C GLY A 638 2.08 -7.89 -29.47
N PRO A 639 3.27 -8.39 -29.10
CA PRO A 639 3.81 -8.19 -27.77
C PRO A 639 4.03 -6.71 -27.42
N HIS A 640 3.68 -6.33 -26.20
CA HIS A 640 4.00 -5.01 -25.65
C HIS A 640 5.46 -4.89 -25.24
N SER A 641 6.02 -3.70 -25.41
CA SER A 641 7.32 -3.31 -24.87
C SER A 641 7.33 -3.34 -23.34
N ASP A 642 8.54 -3.33 -22.78
CA ASP A 642 8.72 -2.92 -21.39
C ASP A 642 8.18 -1.50 -21.16
N VAL A 643 7.75 -1.22 -19.94
CA VAL A 643 7.27 0.10 -19.53
C VAL A 643 8.43 1.08 -19.48
N VAL A 644 8.30 2.20 -20.19
CA VAL A 644 9.23 3.33 -20.13
C VAL A 644 8.63 4.44 -19.29
N GLY A 645 9.31 4.84 -18.20
CA GLY A 645 8.93 5.98 -17.37
C GLY A 645 9.63 7.25 -17.84
N PHE A 646 8.92 8.38 -17.88
CA PHE A 646 9.46 9.69 -18.22
C PHE A 646 8.79 10.78 -17.38
N GLU A 647 9.38 11.96 -17.29
CA GLU A 647 8.82 13.09 -16.54
C GLU A 647 8.42 14.21 -17.51
N VAL A 648 7.21 14.73 -17.37
CA VAL A 648 6.73 15.91 -18.08
C VAL A 648 6.97 17.13 -17.21
N VAL A 649 7.62 18.14 -17.77
CA VAL A 649 7.90 19.42 -17.10
C VAL A 649 7.40 20.59 -17.96
N VAL A 650 6.99 21.69 -17.33
CA VAL A 650 6.73 22.96 -18.03
C VAL A 650 8.00 23.78 -17.99
N ALA A 651 8.50 24.20 -19.15
CA ALA A 651 9.68 25.06 -19.25
C ALA A 651 9.50 26.32 -18.39
N GLY A 652 10.26 26.42 -17.30
CA GLY A 652 10.45 27.67 -16.58
C GLY A 652 11.40 28.56 -17.37
N ASP A 653 11.18 29.87 -17.33
CA ASP A 653 11.93 30.94 -18.00
C ASP A 653 13.39 31.13 -17.52
N GLY A 654 14.09 30.06 -17.12
CA GLY A 654 15.51 30.16 -16.76
C GLY A 654 16.22 28.90 -16.20
N GLY A 655 15.80 27.67 -16.49
CA GLY A 655 16.45 26.45 -15.99
C GLY A 655 16.96 25.53 -17.10
N THR A 656 18.22 25.06 -17.00
CA THR A 656 18.90 24.16 -17.95
C THR A 656 18.42 22.70 -17.90
N GLY A 657 17.10 22.48 -17.83
CA GLY A 657 16.51 21.17 -18.04
C GLY A 657 16.59 20.80 -19.52
N THR A 658 17.07 19.61 -19.86
CA THR A 658 17.01 19.08 -21.23
C THR A 658 15.56 18.68 -21.51
N ASP A 659 14.75 19.66 -21.90
CA ASP A 659 13.39 19.46 -22.39
C ASP A 659 13.44 18.63 -23.69
N ALA A 660 12.75 17.48 -23.74
CA ALA A 660 12.32 16.87 -25.01
C ALA A 660 11.09 17.62 -25.57
N GLY A 661 11.23 18.92 -25.80
CA GLY A 661 10.17 19.80 -26.28
C GLY A 661 10.65 20.87 -27.24
N THR A 662 10.11 20.84 -28.46
CA THR A 662 10.08 21.95 -29.45
C THR A 662 11.40 22.49 -30.02
N VAL A 663 12.57 21.94 -29.68
CA VAL A 663 13.84 22.38 -30.28
C VAL A 663 14.29 21.40 -31.37
N ASP A 664 14.16 21.87 -32.62
CA ASP A 664 14.85 21.43 -33.84
C ASP A 664 16.30 20.98 -33.53
N PRO A 665 16.76 19.77 -33.92
CA PRO A 665 18.00 19.20 -33.40
C PRO A 665 19.23 19.98 -33.88
N ALA A 666 19.73 20.88 -33.05
CA ALA A 666 21.02 21.55 -33.23
C ALA A 666 22.22 20.60 -33.03
N VAL A 667 22.01 19.43 -32.41
CA VAL A 667 23.01 18.36 -32.24
C VAL A 667 22.73 17.24 -33.25
N PRO A 668 23.70 16.83 -34.08
CA PRO A 668 23.52 15.72 -35.00
C PRO A 668 23.52 14.38 -34.22
N MET A 669 22.84 13.36 -34.72
CA MET A 669 22.79 12.03 -34.09
C MET A 669 23.05 10.93 -35.11
N MET A 670 23.85 9.93 -34.69
CA MET A 670 24.07 8.70 -35.45
C MET A 670 22.91 7.73 -35.24
N VAL A 671 22.39 7.17 -36.34
CA VAL A 671 21.29 6.19 -36.36
C VAL A 671 21.79 4.82 -36.83
N VAL A 672 22.70 4.79 -37.81
CA VAL A 672 23.32 3.58 -38.33
C VAL A 672 24.84 3.77 -38.37
N PRO A 673 25.63 2.84 -37.80
CA PRO A 673 25.20 1.68 -37.00
C PRO A 673 24.59 2.09 -35.65
N ALA A 674 23.82 1.20 -35.03
CA ALA A 674 23.41 1.33 -33.63
C ALA A 674 24.58 0.95 -32.69
N GLN A 675 24.47 1.32 -31.40
CA GLN A 675 25.45 0.93 -30.39
C GLN A 675 25.60 -0.60 -30.34
N ASP A 676 26.84 -1.06 -30.38
CA ASP A 676 27.31 -2.44 -30.41
C ASP A 676 26.82 -3.29 -31.60
N ALA A 677 26.26 -2.64 -32.64
CA ALA A 677 25.82 -3.33 -33.84
C ALA A 677 26.99 -4.00 -34.57
N SER A 678 26.72 -5.11 -35.27
CA SER A 678 27.72 -5.79 -36.08
C SER A 678 27.41 -5.69 -37.56
N VAL A 679 28.31 -5.06 -38.33
CA VAL A 679 28.11 -4.61 -39.72
C VAL A 679 29.18 -5.16 -40.67
N ASP A 680 28.93 -5.06 -41.97
CA ASP A 680 29.88 -5.46 -43.02
C ASP A 680 31.02 -4.43 -43.20
N PRO A 681 32.14 -4.80 -43.87
CA PRO A 681 33.28 -3.91 -44.10
C PRO A 681 32.99 -2.63 -44.89
N THR A 682 31.88 -2.53 -45.60
CA THR A 682 31.46 -1.32 -46.34
C THR A 682 30.13 -0.81 -45.81
N PRO A 683 30.05 -0.33 -44.55
CA PRO A 683 28.79 0.07 -43.97
C PRO A 683 28.31 1.40 -44.53
N THR A 684 27.00 1.63 -44.49
CA THR A 684 26.41 2.94 -44.70
C THR A 684 26.16 3.60 -43.35
N PHE A 685 26.77 4.76 -43.15
CA PHE A 685 26.51 5.61 -42.00
C PHE A 685 25.29 6.47 -42.28
N VAL A 686 24.34 6.47 -41.33
CA VAL A 686 23.13 7.27 -41.42
C VAL A 686 22.94 7.99 -40.10
N GLY A 687 22.56 9.25 -40.17
CA GLY A 687 22.21 10.02 -39.00
C GLY A 687 21.24 11.14 -39.32
N VAL A 688 20.84 11.86 -38.29
CA VAL A 688 19.90 12.99 -38.38
C VAL A 688 20.54 14.26 -37.86
N ALA A 689 20.25 15.39 -38.50
CA ALA A 689 20.66 16.74 -38.13
C ALA A 689 19.66 17.75 -38.71
N LEU A 690 19.73 19.02 -38.31
CA LEU A 690 18.91 20.09 -38.92
C LEU A 690 19.03 20.08 -40.45
N ALA A 691 17.93 20.17 -41.19
CA ALA A 691 17.90 20.05 -42.64
C ALA A 691 18.85 21.04 -43.34
N GLY A 692 19.63 20.58 -44.33
CA GLY A 692 20.61 21.41 -45.04
C GLY A 692 21.91 21.69 -44.26
N THR A 693 22.12 21.06 -43.10
CA THR A 693 23.33 21.24 -42.27
C THR A 693 24.48 20.38 -42.79
N SER A 694 25.68 20.96 -42.80
CA SER A 694 26.90 20.19 -43.09
C SER A 694 27.36 19.42 -41.85
N VAL A 695 27.47 18.11 -41.98
CA VAL A 695 27.83 17.15 -40.92
C VAL A 695 29.11 16.43 -41.30
N ARG A 696 30.13 16.57 -40.47
CA ARG A 696 31.38 15.81 -40.51
C ARG A 696 31.20 14.50 -39.76
N LEU A 697 31.56 13.40 -40.42
CA LEU A 697 31.63 12.07 -39.82
C LEU A 697 33.06 11.75 -39.46
N GLU A 698 33.28 11.32 -38.22
CA GLU A 698 34.59 10.93 -37.70
C GLU A 698 34.56 9.48 -37.25
N LEU A 699 35.34 8.63 -37.93
CA LEU A 699 35.51 7.23 -37.63
C LEU A 699 36.83 7.02 -36.89
N ASP A 700 36.77 6.44 -35.69
CA ASP A 700 37.92 6.22 -34.79
C ASP A 700 38.78 7.47 -34.56
N GLY A 701 38.12 8.63 -34.50
CA GLY A 701 38.78 9.93 -34.32
C GLY A 701 39.40 10.53 -35.57
N VAL A 702 39.22 9.92 -36.75
CA VAL A 702 39.69 10.44 -38.05
C VAL A 702 38.49 10.85 -38.90
N VAL A 703 38.58 11.99 -39.59
CA VAL A 703 37.53 12.45 -40.49
C VAL A 703 37.34 11.46 -41.64
N LEU A 704 36.15 10.87 -41.72
CA LEU A 704 35.74 9.95 -42.76
C LEU A 704 35.13 10.70 -43.95
N ALA A 705 34.17 11.59 -43.68
CA ALA A 705 33.46 12.35 -44.71
C ALA A 705 32.84 13.62 -44.15
N THR A 706 32.42 14.53 -45.02
CA THR A 706 31.48 15.61 -44.68
C THR A 706 30.30 15.54 -45.64
N VAL A 707 29.09 15.46 -45.10
CA VAL A 707 27.83 15.23 -45.81
C VAL A 707 26.80 16.28 -45.39
N THR A 708 25.88 16.64 -46.27
CA THR A 708 24.81 17.58 -45.94
C THR A 708 23.52 16.81 -45.65
N SER A 709 22.80 17.14 -44.59
CA SER A 709 21.47 16.57 -44.32
C SER A 709 20.46 17.03 -45.37
N ASP A 710 19.58 16.14 -45.79
CA ASP A 710 18.51 16.40 -46.75
C ASP A 710 17.38 17.28 -46.16
N ALA A 711 16.34 17.54 -46.95
CA ALA A 711 15.21 18.39 -46.55
C ALA A 711 14.42 17.81 -45.37
N GLU A 712 14.57 16.50 -45.14
CA GLU A 712 13.99 15.74 -44.04
C GLU A 712 14.97 15.60 -42.85
N GLY A 713 16.14 16.24 -42.91
CA GLY A 713 17.13 16.25 -41.84
C GLY A 713 18.02 15.01 -41.78
N VAL A 714 18.05 14.17 -42.81
CA VAL A 714 18.82 12.92 -42.83
C VAL A 714 20.12 13.12 -43.60
N PHE A 715 21.24 12.69 -43.03
CA PHE A 715 22.50 12.59 -43.76
C PHE A 715 22.92 11.12 -43.90
N ARG A 716 23.57 10.81 -45.02
CA ARG A 716 24.04 9.46 -45.36
C ARG A 716 25.47 9.51 -45.90
N HIS A 717 26.29 8.53 -45.54
CA HIS A 717 27.60 8.30 -46.12
C HIS A 717 27.85 6.80 -46.33
N GLU A 718 28.08 6.39 -47.58
CA GLU A 718 28.44 5.01 -47.91
C GLU A 718 29.96 4.84 -47.98
N VAL A 719 30.48 3.83 -47.29
CA VAL A 719 31.89 3.46 -47.40
C VAL A 719 32.09 2.59 -48.65
N GLY A 720 32.77 3.13 -49.66
CA GLY A 720 33.08 2.39 -50.89
C GLY A 720 34.08 1.25 -50.68
N SER A 721 34.15 0.30 -51.63
CA SER A 721 35.02 -0.88 -51.55
C SER A 721 36.53 -0.57 -51.43
N ALA A 722 36.98 0.57 -51.95
CA ALA A 722 38.37 1.04 -51.80
C ALA A 722 38.70 1.57 -50.38
N GLY A 723 37.68 1.82 -49.55
CA GLY A 723 37.79 2.31 -48.18
C GLY A 723 37.18 1.37 -47.15
N ALA A 724 37.02 0.08 -47.48
CA ALA A 724 36.42 -0.91 -46.60
C ALA A 724 37.12 -0.95 -45.22
N LEU A 725 36.31 -0.95 -44.17
CA LEU A 725 36.75 -0.93 -42.78
C LEU A 725 37.37 -2.29 -42.40
N ALA A 726 38.40 -2.23 -41.57
CA ALA A 726 39.04 -3.43 -41.05
C ALA A 726 38.09 -4.22 -40.13
N THR A 727 38.30 -5.52 -39.98
CA THR A 727 37.54 -6.32 -39.00
C THR A 727 37.91 -5.91 -37.58
N GLY A 728 36.90 -5.71 -36.72
CA GLY A 728 37.09 -5.37 -35.31
C GLY A 728 36.17 -4.26 -34.83
N THR A 729 36.48 -3.72 -33.64
CA THR A 729 35.71 -2.64 -33.02
C THR A 729 36.02 -1.29 -33.66
N HIS A 730 34.98 -0.54 -33.98
CA HIS A 730 35.07 0.83 -34.49
C HIS A 730 34.13 1.77 -33.70
N ARG A 731 34.37 3.07 -33.79
CA ARG A 731 33.52 4.13 -33.23
C ARG A 731 33.25 5.22 -34.25
N ILE A 732 32.00 5.67 -34.34
CA ILE A 732 31.58 6.74 -35.24
C ILE A 732 30.95 7.90 -34.45
N VAL A 733 31.25 9.13 -34.88
CA VAL A 733 30.70 10.37 -34.36
C VAL A 733 30.25 11.25 -35.52
N ALA A 734 29.13 11.94 -35.36
CA ALA A 734 28.71 13.03 -36.24
C ALA A 734 28.96 14.39 -35.56
N GLN A 735 29.48 15.36 -36.31
CA GLN A 735 29.74 16.70 -35.84
C GLN A 735 29.25 17.74 -36.84
N VAL A 736 28.52 18.76 -36.39
CA VAL A 736 28.11 19.88 -37.26
C VAL A 736 29.32 20.72 -37.63
N VAL A 737 29.38 21.18 -38.88
CA VAL A 737 30.34 22.17 -39.37
C VAL A 737 29.58 23.45 -39.65
N THR A 738 30.01 24.58 -39.08
CA THR A 738 29.35 25.87 -39.30
C THR A 738 29.65 26.42 -40.70
N ALA A 739 28.89 27.43 -41.14
CA ALA A 739 29.08 28.07 -42.46
C ALA A 739 30.49 28.69 -42.63
N GLU A 740 31.17 29.01 -41.54
CA GLU A 740 32.53 29.54 -41.47
C GLU A 740 33.62 28.44 -41.44
N GLY A 741 33.22 27.16 -41.37
CA GLY A 741 34.13 26.00 -41.35
C GLY A 741 34.57 25.54 -39.96
N GLU A 742 34.02 26.13 -38.89
CA GLU A 742 34.36 25.82 -37.50
C GLU A 742 33.62 24.57 -36.98
N ALA A 743 34.22 23.89 -35.99
CA ALA A 743 33.70 22.66 -35.43
C ALA A 743 32.56 22.93 -34.42
N GLY A 744 31.34 22.50 -34.74
CA GLY A 744 30.12 22.66 -33.93
C GLY A 744 29.81 21.48 -33.00
N LEU A 745 28.54 21.33 -32.63
CA LEU A 745 28.04 20.32 -31.69
C LEU A 745 28.23 18.88 -32.22
N ARG A 746 28.54 17.94 -31.30
CA ARG A 746 28.87 16.53 -31.61
C ARG A 746 27.81 15.57 -31.06
N SER A 747 27.54 14.50 -31.79
CA SER A 747 26.76 13.36 -31.33
C SER A 747 27.50 12.62 -30.20
N PRO A 748 26.78 11.82 -29.38
CA PRO A 748 27.42 10.73 -28.62
C PRO A 748 28.23 9.81 -29.54
N GLU A 749 29.27 9.17 -29.00
CA GLU A 749 30.03 8.14 -29.72
C GLU A 749 29.21 6.86 -29.85
N VAL A 750 29.13 6.31 -31.05
CA VAL A 750 28.50 5.00 -31.28
C VAL A 750 29.58 3.96 -31.60
N GLY A 751 29.71 2.97 -30.73
CA GLY A 751 30.60 1.82 -30.93
C GLY A 751 29.93 0.72 -31.75
N PHE A 752 30.66 0.04 -32.64
CA PHE A 752 30.14 -1.06 -33.46
C PHE A 752 31.26 -2.04 -33.86
N GLN A 753 30.90 -3.21 -34.39
CA GLN A 753 31.82 -4.29 -34.79
C GLN A 753 31.75 -4.57 -36.29
N VAL A 754 32.86 -4.44 -37.01
CA VAL A 754 32.95 -4.84 -38.41
C VAL A 754 33.31 -6.32 -38.50
N ARG A 755 32.49 -7.12 -39.19
CA ARG A 755 32.70 -8.56 -39.37
C ARG A 755 33.80 -8.86 -40.38
N GLY A 756 34.50 -9.98 -40.20
CA GLY A 756 35.43 -10.51 -41.22
C GLY A 756 34.66 -11.14 -42.38
N PRO A 757 35.29 -11.30 -43.56
CA PRO A 757 34.65 -11.99 -44.68
C PRO A 757 34.21 -13.39 -44.26
N THR A 758 32.92 -13.67 -44.35
CA THR A 758 32.39 -15.03 -44.22
C THR A 758 32.79 -15.84 -45.44
N ASP A 759 33.46 -16.99 -45.25
CA ASP A 759 33.89 -17.96 -46.28
C ASP A 759 32.71 -18.63 -47.02
N LEU A 760 31.86 -17.86 -47.72
CA LEU A 760 30.77 -18.43 -48.53
C LEU A 760 30.53 -17.77 -49.89
N ASP A 761 31.42 -16.92 -50.39
CA ASP A 761 31.30 -16.41 -51.77
C ASP A 761 32.63 -16.36 -52.54
N VAL A 762 33.11 -17.54 -52.97
CA VAL A 762 33.91 -17.67 -54.20
C VAL A 762 33.71 -19.06 -54.82
N GLY A 763 32.97 -19.10 -55.93
CA GLY A 763 32.92 -20.25 -56.82
C GLY A 763 34.20 -20.38 -57.67
N CYS A 764 34.63 -21.63 -57.85
CA CYS A 764 35.45 -22.19 -58.93
C CYS A 764 36.68 -21.42 -59.45
N GLY A 765 37.88 -21.98 -59.25
CA GLY A 765 39.06 -21.65 -60.04
C GLY A 765 40.30 -22.48 -59.68
N CYS A 766 40.73 -23.35 -60.60
CA CYS A 766 41.81 -24.33 -60.52
C CYS A 766 43.20 -23.80 -60.10
N GLY A 767 44.01 -24.68 -59.48
CA GLY A 767 45.41 -24.84 -59.89
C GLY A 767 46.50 -24.87 -58.79
N ALA A 768 47.20 -26.01 -58.73
CA ALA A 768 48.60 -26.20 -58.32
C ALA A 768 48.96 -26.21 -56.80
N GLY A 769 49.32 -27.39 -56.29
CA GLY A 769 50.38 -27.50 -55.26
C GLY A 769 51.77 -27.24 -55.89
N PRO A 770 52.93 -27.35 -55.18
CA PRO A 770 53.19 -28.18 -54.00
C PRO A 770 54.11 -27.54 -52.92
N ALA A 771 54.54 -28.36 -51.94
CA ALA A 771 55.66 -28.16 -51.00
C ALA A 771 55.45 -27.15 -49.85
N GLY A 772 55.80 -27.43 -48.60
CA GLY A 772 56.55 -28.54 -48.01
C GLY A 772 56.74 -28.34 -46.51
N MET A 773 57.21 -29.42 -45.87
CA MET A 773 57.99 -29.50 -44.62
C MET A 773 57.35 -29.03 -43.30
N LEU A 774 57.12 -30.00 -42.39
CA LEU A 774 57.91 -30.24 -41.17
C LEU A 774 57.78 -29.08 -40.16
N SER A 775 57.24 -29.26 -38.96
CA SER A 775 57.87 -30.07 -37.91
C SER A 775 57.07 -29.99 -36.59
N VAL A 776 56.99 -31.14 -35.89
CA VAL A 776 57.33 -31.38 -34.46
C VAL A 776 56.69 -30.40 -33.44
N TRP A 777 55.78 -30.81 -32.54
CA TRP A 777 56.05 -31.62 -31.34
C TRP A 777 54.80 -32.38 -30.86
N ALA A 778 55.00 -33.65 -30.52
CA ALA A 778 54.02 -34.53 -29.92
C ALA A 778 54.32 -34.76 -28.42
N LEU A 779 53.25 -35.05 -27.67
CA LEU A 779 53.17 -36.02 -26.56
C LEU A 779 54.00 -35.81 -25.27
N VAL A 780 53.29 -35.87 -24.12
CA VAL A 780 53.50 -36.66 -22.88
C VAL A 780 52.59 -36.05 -21.79
N GLY A 781 51.79 -36.75 -21.00
CA GLY A 781 51.58 -38.18 -20.85
C GLY A 781 50.42 -38.44 -19.88
N LEU A 782 49.67 -39.50 -20.17
CA LEU A 782 48.69 -40.13 -19.29
C LEU A 782 49.41 -41.23 -18.48
N THR A 783 48.93 -41.49 -17.26
CA THR A 783 49.11 -42.68 -16.41
C THR A 783 50.18 -42.65 -15.29
N ALA A 784 49.69 -42.63 -14.05
CA ALA A 784 50.17 -43.52 -12.99
C ALA A 784 48.99 -43.91 -12.09
N LEU A 785 48.58 -45.18 -12.22
CA LEU A 785 47.54 -45.86 -11.46
C LEU A 785 47.85 -45.91 -9.95
N ALA A 786 46.77 -45.84 -9.17
CA ALA A 786 46.47 -46.67 -8.01
C ALA A 786 47.63 -47.41 -7.30
N ARG A 787 47.87 -47.05 -6.04
CA ARG A 787 47.96 -48.00 -4.90
C ARG A 787 48.21 -47.29 -3.57
N ARG A 788 47.17 -47.20 -2.72
CA ARG A 788 47.10 -47.88 -1.41
C ARG A 788 45.98 -47.32 -0.53
N ARG A 789 44.91 -48.13 -0.38
CA ARG A 789 44.22 -48.30 0.90
C ARG A 789 45.25 -48.77 1.94
N ALA A 790 45.35 -48.11 3.10
CA ALA A 790 45.32 -48.73 4.44
C ALA A 790 45.80 -47.78 5.56
N ARG A 791 44.96 -47.68 6.62
CA ARG A 791 45.20 -47.24 8.03
C ARG A 791 45.27 -45.71 8.23
N ARG A 792 44.46 -45.08 9.09
CA ARG A 792 43.63 -45.48 10.24
C ARG A 792 42.28 -44.80 10.20
#